data_AF-A0A8H5SC59-F1
#
_entry.id   AF-A0A8H5SC59-F1
#
_cell.length_a   1.000
_cell.length_b   1.000
_cell.length_c   1.000
_cell.angle_alpha   90.00
_cell.angle_beta   90.00
_cell.angle_gamma   90.00
#
_symmetry.space_group_name_H-M   'P 1'
#
loop_
_entity.id
_entity.type
_entity.pdbx_description
1 polymer ?
#
loop_
_entity_poly.entity_id
_entity_poly.type
_entity_poly.pdbx_seq_one_letter_code
_entity_poly.pdbx_strand_id
1 'polypeptide(L)'
;METDIDPASAGHQEIRLLVDEVIESSKIPAKTRATNVKPTIASLTSLSYEWGLLPETLDDLIILVTTPNHLDQASQAAIIRNLYPVAPISRKSVLQVISCLGHGALKPSLTLQAALLKWLITVHHTLESPQTLSQTYAVLFNLLDTAAIRPNLSHLLALITRRKHVQPFRIQALLSLSRQTGHDPSLIGLLRVFKDYYPEVIHPDPQWRARLDEIQDAHFHQTEKGTLRPRDGFRVHRPIGRSTKNRMIPVVHTSYVSENAVTLEEIENVAGFVKNLDKLELPNQLVAVLADPLLQKLMLLRPDSESEQRRANWLNGVLQDVRDGDADEDTLFDMLDILREYVVSIKNLPPLLLDFFVRFLPLWDGSGRRDAMFEILSYSPLLDFKELYKHIFQPLEAATLDNTPESLLALLALYKNLLHHWTVLLESSDTVPDHASVTITALVRHVNPLALTLCQTCPSVSSRSAILDFYEQNARLVSHQVLKHYICIELPPSSLIYILFFSSSAAIVSRMCAILASYKKGFEMAMLTRPDREKSNRIDSSSYNRTFVGLFNGYLMDMCNCFWRGRAFTNSDPNALGCMIPRSLVPVLSSYVTSLDEAQTLASLFSLSHSPLLSLQSRLCIRSLEDAEVERDSLRIRHEGPPTQSSLGQLASSGGLRISWQDYRVKVLEALTARELGGITDLLKNTMTVLRKAIDGEGSSRPTTSQSFQ
;
A
#
# COMPACT_ATOMS: atom_id res chain seq x y z
N MET A 1 -10.21 15.42 -58.76
CA MET A 1 -9.15 16.20 -58.08
C MET A 1 -9.85 17.39 -57.45
N GLU A 2 -10.54 17.16 -56.34
CA GLU A 2 -10.93 18.24 -55.42
C GLU A 2 -9.86 18.24 -54.34
N THR A 3 -9.14 19.34 -54.22
CA THR A 3 -8.17 19.54 -53.15
C THR A 3 -8.96 19.75 -51.85
N ASP A 4 -9.05 18.72 -51.02
CA ASP A 4 -9.43 18.84 -49.61
C ASP A 4 -8.38 19.72 -48.91
N ILE A 5 -8.57 21.03 -48.98
CA ILE A 5 -7.82 21.98 -48.17
C ILE A 5 -8.45 21.89 -46.77
N ASP A 6 -7.65 21.46 -45.80
CA ASP A 6 -8.02 21.45 -44.39
C ASP A 6 -8.66 22.81 -44.02
N PRO A 7 -9.92 22.85 -43.54
CA PRO A 7 -10.61 24.09 -43.22
C PRO A 7 -9.82 24.95 -42.21
N ALA A 8 -9.00 24.33 -41.35
CA ALA A 8 -8.08 25.06 -40.47
C ALA A 8 -6.98 25.78 -41.26
N SER A 9 -6.40 25.16 -42.29
CA SER A 9 -5.36 25.79 -43.13
C SER A 9 -5.91 26.98 -43.92
N ALA A 10 -7.15 26.88 -44.42
CA ALA A 10 -7.82 27.98 -45.10
C ALA A 10 -8.09 29.16 -44.15
N GLY A 11 -8.58 28.88 -42.94
CA GLY A 11 -8.83 29.90 -41.92
C GLY A 11 -7.55 30.64 -41.48
N HIS A 12 -6.44 29.94 -41.28
CA HIS A 12 -5.16 30.58 -40.94
C HIS A 12 -4.59 31.45 -42.07
N GLN A 13 -4.80 31.04 -43.33
CA GLN A 13 -4.39 31.84 -44.49
C GLN A 13 -5.21 33.14 -44.61
N GLU A 14 -6.52 33.07 -44.33
CA GLU A 14 -7.39 34.24 -44.26
C GLU A 14 -6.99 35.19 -43.12
N ILE A 15 -6.70 34.67 -41.93
CA ILE A 15 -6.18 35.47 -40.81
C ILE A 15 -4.90 36.21 -41.23
N ARG A 16 -3.97 35.54 -41.92
CA ARG A 16 -2.71 36.17 -42.36
C ARG A 16 -2.93 37.34 -43.31
N LEU A 17 -3.84 37.18 -44.28
CA LEU A 17 -4.22 38.26 -45.20
C LEU A 17 -4.83 39.46 -44.45
N LEU A 18 -5.69 39.20 -43.47
CA LEU A 18 -6.29 40.26 -42.64
C LEU A 18 -5.25 40.97 -41.76
N VAL A 19 -4.26 40.25 -41.23
CA VAL A 19 -3.15 40.86 -40.47
C VAL A 19 -2.32 41.78 -41.35
N ASP A 20 -1.97 41.35 -42.56
CA ASP A 20 -1.22 42.18 -43.51
C ASP A 20 -1.98 43.47 -43.87
N GLU A 21 -3.30 43.36 -44.12
CA GLU A 21 -4.17 44.51 -44.39
C GLU A 21 -4.25 45.48 -43.19
N VAL A 22 -4.32 44.95 -41.97
CA VAL A 22 -4.33 45.75 -40.73
C VAL A 22 -2.98 46.43 -40.50
N ILE A 23 -1.86 45.77 -40.79
CA ILE A 23 -0.51 46.34 -40.69
C ILE A 23 -0.29 47.47 -41.70
N GLU A 24 -0.73 47.31 -42.96
CA GLU A 24 -0.63 48.39 -43.95
C GLU A 24 -1.54 49.56 -43.58
N SER A 25 -2.75 49.27 -43.10
CA SER A 25 -3.69 50.29 -42.66
C SER A 25 -3.20 51.06 -41.44
N SER A 26 -2.41 50.44 -40.55
CA SER A 26 -1.88 51.08 -39.34
C SER A 26 -0.83 52.16 -39.62
N LYS A 27 -0.17 52.09 -40.78
CA LYS A 27 0.84 53.07 -41.23
C LYS A 27 0.24 54.37 -41.74
N ILE A 28 -1.05 54.36 -42.09
CA ILE A 28 -1.73 55.50 -42.71
C ILE A 28 -2.69 56.15 -41.69
N PRO A 29 -2.74 57.49 -41.57
CA PRO A 29 -3.70 58.18 -40.71
C PRO A 29 -5.16 57.89 -41.09
N ALA A 30 -6.05 57.79 -40.10
CA ALA A 30 -7.46 57.42 -40.31
C ALA A 30 -8.22 58.32 -41.32
N LYS A 31 -7.82 59.59 -41.48
CA LYS A 31 -8.45 60.54 -42.41
C LYS A 31 -8.09 60.32 -43.88
N THR A 32 -7.00 59.62 -44.16
CA THR A 32 -6.47 59.41 -45.52
C THR A 32 -6.65 57.96 -45.99
N ARG A 33 -7.35 57.12 -45.23
CA ARG A 33 -7.63 55.73 -45.61
C ARG A 33 -8.80 55.66 -46.60
N ALA A 34 -8.65 54.85 -47.64
CA ALA A 34 -9.71 54.60 -48.61
C ALA A 34 -10.86 53.74 -48.04
N THR A 35 -10.55 52.88 -47.07
CA THR A 35 -11.49 51.94 -46.45
C THR A 35 -11.46 52.04 -44.92
N ASN A 36 -12.60 51.74 -44.29
CA ASN A 36 -12.70 51.68 -42.83
C ASN A 36 -12.10 50.35 -42.34
N VAL A 37 -11.12 50.42 -41.44
CA VAL A 37 -10.37 49.26 -40.91
C VAL A 37 -11.15 48.49 -39.84
N LYS A 38 -12.19 49.09 -39.25
CA LYS A 38 -13.01 48.47 -38.20
C LYS A 38 -13.65 47.12 -38.59
N PRO A 39 -14.29 46.97 -39.77
CA PRO A 39 -14.80 45.66 -40.20
C PRO A 39 -13.70 44.61 -40.37
N THR A 40 -12.54 44.98 -40.92
CA THR A 40 -11.37 44.09 -41.05
C THR A 40 -10.91 43.60 -39.68
N ILE A 41 -10.83 44.50 -38.69
CA ILE A 41 -10.48 44.13 -37.30
C ILE A 41 -11.56 43.24 -36.67
N ALA A 42 -12.85 43.51 -36.91
CA ALA A 42 -13.92 42.66 -36.39
C ALA A 42 -13.83 41.23 -36.95
N SER A 43 -13.57 41.10 -38.26
CA SER A 43 -13.35 39.80 -38.92
C SER A 43 -12.12 39.10 -38.36
N LEU A 44 -10.99 39.82 -38.21
CA LEU A 44 -9.78 39.31 -37.60
C LEU A 44 -10.05 38.78 -36.18
N THR A 45 -10.77 39.53 -35.35
CA THR A 45 -11.07 39.11 -33.97
C THR A 45 -11.99 37.89 -33.91
N SER A 46 -12.94 37.75 -34.85
CA SER A 46 -13.81 36.58 -34.94
C SER A 46 -13.03 35.33 -35.34
N LEU A 47 -12.21 35.43 -36.39
CA LEU A 47 -11.40 34.31 -36.86
C LEU A 47 -10.31 33.93 -35.85
N SER A 48 -9.72 34.90 -35.15
CA SER A 48 -8.73 34.64 -34.09
C SER A 48 -9.36 33.90 -32.89
N TYR A 49 -10.64 34.12 -32.62
CA TYR A 49 -11.38 33.39 -31.57
C TYR A 49 -11.70 31.95 -31.99
N GLU A 50 -12.04 31.72 -33.27
CA GLU A 50 -12.38 30.40 -33.80
C GLU A 50 -11.17 29.49 -34.03
N TRP A 51 -10.09 30.02 -34.59
CA TRP A 51 -8.95 29.23 -35.05
C TRP A 51 -7.67 29.43 -34.22
N GLY A 52 -7.59 30.52 -33.46
CA GLY A 52 -6.36 30.95 -32.80
C GLY A 52 -5.34 31.57 -33.76
N LEU A 53 -4.19 31.97 -33.21
CA LEU A 53 -3.09 32.62 -33.92
C LEU A 53 -1.85 31.73 -33.93
N LEU A 54 -1.27 31.54 -35.13
CA LEU A 54 0.04 30.90 -35.31
C LEU A 54 1.17 31.81 -34.78
N PRO A 55 2.34 31.26 -34.40
CA PRO A 55 3.43 32.01 -33.81
C PRO A 55 3.88 33.26 -34.58
N GLU A 56 4.03 33.15 -35.91
CA GLU A 56 4.46 34.28 -36.74
C GLU A 56 3.44 35.42 -36.71
N THR A 57 2.17 35.09 -36.93
CA THR A 57 1.06 36.04 -36.94
C THR A 57 0.82 36.68 -35.56
N LEU A 58 1.01 35.91 -34.49
CA LEU A 58 0.95 36.39 -33.12
C LEU A 58 2.07 37.40 -32.85
N ASP A 59 3.30 37.11 -33.29
CA ASP A 59 4.44 38.01 -33.13
C ASP A 59 4.24 39.33 -33.89
N ASP A 60 3.73 39.28 -35.12
CA ASP A 60 3.43 40.47 -35.92
C ASP A 60 2.36 41.36 -35.25
N LEU A 61 1.29 40.76 -34.72
CA LEU A 61 0.26 41.48 -33.98
C LEU A 61 0.77 42.07 -32.66
N ILE A 62 1.64 41.35 -31.94
CA ILE A 62 2.29 41.87 -30.72
C ILE A 62 3.19 43.06 -31.07
N ILE A 63 3.97 42.99 -32.15
CA ILE A 63 4.79 44.12 -32.63
C ILE A 63 3.88 45.31 -32.99
N LEU A 64 2.78 45.07 -33.69
CA LEU A 64 1.82 46.12 -34.07
C LEU A 64 1.26 46.86 -32.85
N VAL A 65 0.77 46.15 -31.82
CA VAL A 65 0.14 46.78 -30.65
C VAL A 65 1.14 47.36 -29.65
N THR A 66 2.42 46.96 -29.72
CA THR A 66 3.48 47.48 -28.85
C THR A 66 4.22 48.67 -29.45
N THR A 67 4.02 48.97 -30.75
CA THR A 67 4.67 50.09 -31.45
C THR A 67 3.69 51.22 -31.77
N PRO A 68 4.18 52.47 -31.92
CA PRO A 68 3.34 53.60 -32.31
C PRO A 68 2.71 53.36 -33.69
N ASN A 69 1.39 53.48 -33.77
CA ASN A 69 0.63 53.30 -35.00
C ASN A 69 -0.59 54.23 -35.05
N HIS A 70 -1.26 54.31 -36.20
CA HIS A 70 -2.42 55.18 -36.40
C HIS A 70 -3.77 54.48 -36.15
N LEU A 71 -3.82 53.30 -35.53
CA LEU A 71 -5.06 52.65 -35.14
C LEU A 71 -5.63 53.32 -33.89
N ASP A 72 -6.96 53.41 -33.78
CA ASP A 72 -7.60 53.93 -32.58
C ASP A 72 -7.45 52.96 -31.39
N GLN A 73 -7.57 53.50 -30.18
CA GLN A 73 -7.35 52.74 -28.95
C GLN A 73 -8.35 51.57 -28.78
N ALA A 74 -9.58 51.71 -29.28
CA ALA A 74 -10.58 50.64 -29.19
C ALA A 74 -10.22 49.46 -30.10
N SER A 75 -9.78 49.76 -31.33
CA SER A 75 -9.25 48.77 -32.27
C SER A 75 -8.06 48.00 -31.69
N GLN A 76 -7.06 48.69 -31.13
CA GLN A 76 -5.91 48.04 -30.51
C GLN A 76 -6.30 47.19 -29.29
N ALA A 77 -7.23 47.66 -28.45
CA ALA A 77 -7.72 46.90 -27.31
C ALA A 77 -8.51 45.65 -27.74
N ALA A 78 -9.24 45.70 -28.86
CA ALA A 78 -9.94 44.55 -29.43
C ALA A 78 -8.96 43.47 -29.93
N ILE A 79 -7.87 43.88 -30.58
CA ILE A 79 -6.79 42.96 -30.99
C ILE A 79 -6.18 42.28 -29.76
N ILE A 80 -5.74 43.05 -28.75
CA ILE A 80 -5.09 42.51 -27.53
C ILE A 80 -5.95 41.46 -26.83
N ARG A 81 -7.27 41.68 -26.75
CA ARG A 81 -8.19 40.76 -26.07
C ARG A 81 -8.39 39.43 -26.81
N ASN A 82 -8.11 39.40 -28.11
CA ASN A 82 -8.29 38.22 -28.97
C ASN A 82 -6.97 37.61 -29.45
N LEU A 83 -5.86 37.90 -28.75
CA LEU A 83 -4.58 37.24 -28.99
C LEU A 83 -4.61 35.80 -28.42
N TYR A 84 -5.16 34.84 -29.15
CA TYR A 84 -5.24 33.45 -28.70
C TYR A 84 -4.09 32.62 -29.30
N PRO A 85 -3.05 32.25 -28.52
CA PRO A 85 -1.92 31.49 -29.06
C PRO A 85 -2.30 30.03 -29.33
N VAL A 86 -1.98 29.51 -30.52
CA VAL A 86 -2.12 28.07 -30.85
C VAL A 86 -0.94 27.25 -30.30
N ALA A 87 0.24 27.86 -30.23
CA ALA A 87 1.48 27.24 -29.77
C ALA A 87 2.10 28.02 -28.61
N PRO A 88 3.07 27.44 -27.86
CA PRO A 88 3.73 28.12 -26.77
C PRO A 88 4.34 29.46 -27.18
N ILE A 89 4.15 30.49 -26.35
CA ILE A 89 4.60 31.85 -26.65
C ILE A 89 6.11 31.96 -26.47
N SER A 90 6.78 32.49 -27.49
CA SER A 90 8.24 32.64 -27.50
C SER A 90 8.74 33.65 -26.47
N ARG A 91 10.00 33.49 -26.05
CA ARG A 91 10.69 34.47 -25.18
C ARG A 91 10.69 35.88 -25.78
N LYS A 92 10.79 36.02 -27.10
CA LYS A 92 10.87 37.32 -27.78
C LYS A 92 9.58 38.11 -27.62
N SER A 93 8.43 37.48 -27.81
CA SER A 93 7.11 38.11 -27.72
C SER A 93 6.82 38.56 -26.28
N VAL A 94 7.19 37.75 -25.28
CA VAL A 94 7.10 38.13 -23.86
C VAL A 94 7.95 39.35 -23.54
N LEU A 95 9.20 39.39 -24.00
CA LEU A 95 10.10 40.54 -23.79
C LEU A 95 9.59 41.80 -24.50
N GLN A 96 8.98 41.66 -25.69
CA GLN A 96 8.38 42.77 -26.42
C GLN A 96 7.18 43.38 -25.67
N VAL A 97 6.35 42.54 -25.03
CA VAL A 97 5.26 43.02 -24.18
C VAL A 97 5.80 43.71 -22.92
N ILE A 98 6.85 43.17 -22.29
CA ILE A 98 7.43 43.77 -21.08
C ILE A 98 8.14 45.09 -21.38
N SER A 99 8.82 45.20 -22.53
CA SER A 99 9.57 46.40 -22.92
C SER A 99 8.67 47.61 -23.18
N CYS A 100 7.42 47.39 -23.59
CA CYS A 100 6.45 48.46 -23.85
C CYS A 100 5.79 49.04 -22.58
N LEU A 101 6.04 48.47 -21.39
CA LEU A 101 5.44 48.92 -20.13
C LEU A 101 6.10 50.20 -19.59
N GLY A 102 5.31 51.05 -18.93
CA GLY A 102 5.74 52.28 -18.28
C GLY A 102 5.51 53.55 -19.13
N HIS A 103 6.12 54.66 -18.72
CA HIS A 103 5.93 55.96 -19.36
C HIS A 103 6.87 56.13 -20.56
N GLY A 104 6.38 56.74 -21.65
CA GLY A 104 7.19 57.08 -22.83
C GLY A 104 6.33 57.42 -24.05
N ALA A 105 6.80 58.34 -24.90
CA ALA A 105 6.08 58.75 -26.12
C ALA A 105 6.00 57.65 -27.19
N LEU A 106 6.92 56.69 -27.15
CA LEU A 106 6.98 55.53 -28.06
C LEU A 106 6.21 54.31 -27.53
N LYS A 107 5.60 54.41 -26.34
CA LYS A 107 4.91 53.29 -25.68
C LYS A 107 3.40 53.40 -25.87
N PRO A 108 2.67 52.26 -25.88
CA PRO A 108 1.22 52.28 -25.97
C PRO A 108 0.60 52.96 -24.74
N SER A 109 -0.64 53.42 -24.87
CA SER A 109 -1.38 54.07 -23.76
C SER A 109 -1.45 53.16 -22.52
N LEU A 110 -1.52 53.75 -21.32
CA LEU A 110 -1.58 52.99 -20.07
C LEU A 110 -2.74 51.99 -20.02
N THR A 111 -3.87 52.30 -20.65
CA THR A 111 -5.02 51.38 -20.78
C THR A 111 -4.69 50.16 -21.62
N LEU A 112 -3.92 50.32 -22.69
CA LEU A 112 -3.46 49.21 -23.54
C LEU A 112 -2.38 48.39 -22.85
N GLN A 113 -1.45 49.03 -22.13
CA GLN A 113 -0.48 48.33 -21.28
C GLN A 113 -1.18 47.47 -20.21
N ALA A 114 -2.24 47.98 -19.59
CA ALA A 114 -3.05 47.20 -18.66
C ALA A 114 -3.74 46.00 -19.33
N ALA A 115 -4.24 46.16 -20.56
CA ALA A 115 -4.82 45.06 -21.34
C ALA A 115 -3.77 44.00 -21.72
N LEU A 116 -2.56 44.42 -22.10
CA LEU A 116 -1.43 43.53 -22.40
C LEU A 116 -0.97 42.75 -21.16
N LEU A 117 -0.91 43.39 -19.99
CA LEU A 117 -0.62 42.71 -18.73
C LEU A 117 -1.70 41.70 -18.38
N LYS A 118 -2.99 42.05 -18.56
CA LYS A 118 -4.10 41.12 -18.35
C LYS A 118 -4.01 39.93 -19.28
N TRP A 119 -3.69 40.15 -20.55
CA TRP A 119 -3.45 39.09 -21.52
C TRP A 119 -2.30 38.18 -21.07
N LEU A 120 -1.15 38.76 -20.69
CA LEU A 120 0.02 38.01 -20.23
C LEU A 120 -0.27 37.14 -19.00
N ILE A 121 -1.12 37.61 -18.09
CA ILE A 121 -1.61 36.84 -16.94
C ILE A 121 -2.46 35.65 -17.41
N THR A 122 -3.35 35.85 -18.38
CA THR A 122 -4.22 34.77 -18.88
C THR A 122 -3.43 33.67 -19.61
N VAL A 123 -2.40 34.04 -20.35
CA VAL A 123 -1.56 33.10 -21.13
C VAL A 123 -0.30 32.64 -20.39
N HIS A 124 -0.17 32.91 -19.08
CA HIS A 124 1.07 32.61 -18.34
C HIS A 124 1.46 31.12 -18.36
N HIS A 125 0.47 30.22 -18.47
CA HIS A 125 0.66 28.78 -18.48
C HIS A 125 1.10 28.23 -19.85
N THR A 126 0.98 29.02 -20.92
CA THR A 126 1.36 28.64 -22.30
C THR A 126 2.69 29.27 -22.73
N LEU A 127 3.52 29.74 -21.80
CA LEU A 127 4.83 30.31 -22.11
C LEU A 127 5.88 29.22 -22.34
N GLU A 128 6.67 29.34 -23.41
CA GLU A 128 7.76 28.41 -23.71
C GLU A 128 8.84 28.41 -22.60
N SER A 129 9.15 29.61 -22.07
CA SER A 129 10.13 29.80 -20.99
C SER A 129 9.56 30.69 -19.88
N PRO A 130 8.87 30.12 -18.87
CA PRO A 130 8.33 30.89 -17.73
C PRO A 130 9.42 31.55 -16.89
N GLN A 131 10.68 31.13 -17.03
CA GLN A 131 11.84 31.77 -16.41
C GLN A 131 12.05 33.22 -16.90
N THR A 132 11.59 33.56 -18.11
CA THR A 132 11.71 34.91 -18.68
C THR A 132 11.06 35.95 -17.77
N LEU A 133 9.85 35.68 -17.25
CA LEU A 133 9.15 36.58 -16.33
C LEU A 133 9.91 36.76 -15.01
N SER A 134 10.51 35.67 -14.51
CA SER A 134 11.34 35.70 -13.30
C SER A 134 12.63 36.51 -13.51
N GLN A 135 13.25 36.45 -14.69
CA GLN A 135 14.44 37.26 -15.01
C GLN A 135 14.10 38.76 -15.09
N THR A 136 12.92 39.10 -15.60
CA THR A 136 12.44 40.49 -15.69
C THR A 136 11.76 40.99 -14.41
N TYR A 137 11.75 40.20 -13.33
CA TYR A 137 11.02 40.51 -12.09
C TYR A 137 11.40 41.89 -11.53
N ALA A 138 12.68 42.24 -11.54
CA ALA A 138 13.15 43.54 -11.05
C ALA A 138 12.57 44.72 -11.84
N VAL A 139 12.45 44.58 -13.17
CA VAL A 139 11.88 45.60 -14.06
C VAL A 139 10.38 45.76 -13.78
N LEU A 140 9.66 44.64 -13.69
CA LEU A 140 8.23 44.64 -13.36
C LEU A 140 7.98 45.22 -11.97
N PHE A 141 8.82 44.90 -10.98
CA PHE A 141 8.69 45.41 -9.62
C PHE A 141 8.86 46.94 -9.56
N ASN A 142 9.82 47.50 -10.31
CA ASN A 142 10.06 48.94 -10.34
C ASN A 142 8.93 49.74 -11.04
N LEU A 143 8.05 49.07 -11.79
CA LEU A 143 6.92 49.72 -12.47
C LEU A 143 5.66 49.81 -11.57
N LEU A 144 5.69 49.25 -10.36
CA LEU A 144 4.57 49.27 -9.40
C LEU A 144 4.12 50.69 -9.01
N ASP A 145 4.99 51.69 -9.14
CA ASP A 145 4.64 53.09 -8.87
C ASP A 145 3.54 53.60 -9.81
N THR A 146 3.40 53.01 -11.01
CA THR A 146 2.44 53.45 -12.03
C THR A 146 1.02 52.96 -11.73
N ALA A 147 0.18 53.84 -11.18
CA ALA A 147 -1.18 53.50 -10.69
C ALA A 147 -2.08 52.79 -11.73
N ALA A 148 -2.02 53.18 -13.00
CA ALA A 148 -2.92 52.65 -14.04
C ALA A 148 -2.69 51.17 -14.38
N ILE A 149 -1.44 50.68 -14.23
CA ILE A 149 -1.07 49.29 -14.54
C ILE A 149 -0.84 48.45 -13.27
N ARG A 150 -0.71 49.10 -12.11
CA ARG A 150 -0.40 48.50 -10.82
C ARG A 150 -1.30 47.30 -10.46
N PRO A 151 -2.62 47.29 -10.67
CA PRO A 151 -3.45 46.14 -10.30
C PRO A 151 -3.05 44.85 -11.04
N ASN A 152 -2.90 44.95 -12.37
CA ASN A 152 -2.50 43.81 -13.20
C ASN A 152 -1.04 43.43 -12.96
N LEU A 153 -0.16 44.42 -12.77
CA LEU A 153 1.24 44.19 -12.47
C LEU A 153 1.44 43.50 -11.12
N SER A 154 0.66 43.89 -10.10
CA SER A 154 0.66 43.28 -8.78
C SER A 154 0.19 41.82 -8.83
N HIS A 155 -0.84 41.54 -9.65
CA HIS A 155 -1.33 40.18 -9.86
C HIS A 155 -0.31 39.32 -10.62
N LEU A 156 0.30 39.85 -11.69
CA LEU A 156 1.37 39.15 -12.40
C LEU A 156 2.55 38.85 -11.49
N LEU A 157 2.99 39.84 -10.70
CA LEU A 157 4.06 39.69 -9.72
C LEU A 157 3.69 38.63 -8.67
N ALA A 158 2.45 38.61 -8.17
CA ALA A 158 1.99 37.59 -7.23
C ALA A 158 2.11 36.17 -7.80
N LEU A 159 1.78 35.98 -9.09
CA LEU A 159 1.89 34.68 -9.77
C LEU A 159 3.35 34.23 -9.99
N ILE A 160 4.27 35.17 -10.25
CA ILE A 160 5.68 34.86 -10.53
C ILE A 160 6.60 34.99 -9.31
N THR A 161 6.08 35.45 -8.17
CA THR A 161 6.85 35.62 -6.94
C THR A 161 7.34 34.25 -6.46
N ARG A 162 8.61 34.21 -6.07
CA ARG A 162 9.32 33.06 -5.50
C ARG A 162 10.22 33.59 -4.40
N ARG A 163 10.73 32.74 -3.51
CA ARG A 163 11.57 33.15 -2.37
C ARG A 163 12.73 34.09 -2.77
N LYS A 164 13.44 33.80 -3.87
CA LYS A 164 14.53 34.65 -4.39
C LYS A 164 14.13 36.09 -4.70
N HIS A 165 12.85 36.33 -5.02
CA HIS A 165 12.32 37.64 -5.33
C HIS A 165 11.97 38.46 -4.08
N VAL A 166 11.75 37.80 -2.94
CA VAL A 166 11.35 38.40 -1.66
C VAL A 166 12.59 38.80 -0.87
N GLN A 167 13.11 39.99 -1.19
CA GLN A 167 14.30 40.56 -0.56
C GLN A 167 13.92 41.69 0.42
N PRO A 168 14.67 41.92 1.52
CA PRO A 168 14.34 42.92 2.52
C PRO A 168 14.06 44.32 1.96
N PHE A 169 14.84 44.77 0.97
CA PHE A 169 14.64 46.08 0.33
C PHE A 169 13.34 46.17 -0.47
N ARG A 170 12.87 45.07 -1.08
CA ARG A 170 11.60 45.01 -1.81
C ARG A 170 10.42 44.97 -0.85
N ILE A 171 10.55 44.27 0.29
CA ILE A 171 9.52 44.28 1.34
C ILE A 171 9.33 45.73 1.84
N GLN A 172 10.43 46.43 2.13
CA GLN A 172 10.39 47.83 2.57
C GLN A 172 9.77 48.75 1.51
N ALA A 173 10.16 48.61 0.24
CA ALA A 173 9.59 49.39 -0.87
C ALA A 173 8.10 49.11 -1.09
N LEU A 174 7.66 47.85 -0.94
CA LEU A 174 6.25 47.47 -1.09
C LEU A 174 5.39 47.99 0.08
N LEU A 175 5.92 47.94 1.31
CA LEU A 175 5.27 48.49 2.50
C LEU A 175 5.18 50.02 2.43
N SER A 176 6.23 50.70 1.98
CA SER A 176 6.20 52.17 1.80
C SER A 176 5.20 52.56 0.72
N LEU A 177 5.17 51.87 -0.41
CA LEU A 177 4.21 52.09 -1.49
C LEU A 177 2.77 51.83 -1.03
N SER A 178 2.51 50.77 -0.27
CA SER A 178 1.19 50.48 0.30
C SER A 178 0.70 51.54 1.29
N ARG A 179 1.60 52.15 2.06
CA ARG A 179 1.28 53.26 2.98
C ARG A 179 0.96 54.55 2.22
N GLN A 180 1.73 54.85 1.17
CA GLN A 180 1.53 56.04 0.33
C GLN A 180 0.24 55.99 -0.49
N THR A 181 -0.20 54.79 -0.89
CA THR A 181 -1.33 54.58 -1.78
C THR A 181 -2.64 54.24 -1.07
N GLY A 182 -2.66 54.26 0.27
CA GLY A 182 -3.87 54.07 1.06
C GLY A 182 -4.42 52.64 1.05
N HIS A 183 -3.55 51.64 1.27
CA HIS A 183 -3.97 50.23 1.39
C HIS A 183 -4.68 49.68 0.14
N ASP A 184 -4.08 49.94 -1.04
CA ASP A 184 -4.53 49.37 -2.32
C ASP A 184 -4.69 47.83 -2.25
N PRO A 185 -5.89 47.28 -2.53
CA PRO A 185 -6.15 45.84 -2.49
C PRO A 185 -5.17 45.00 -3.30
N SER A 186 -4.68 45.51 -4.44
CA SER A 186 -3.75 44.74 -5.29
C SER A 186 -2.36 44.61 -4.66
N LEU A 187 -1.88 45.67 -3.99
CA LEU A 187 -0.62 45.65 -3.25
C LEU A 187 -0.73 44.81 -1.97
N ILE A 188 -1.90 44.82 -1.32
CA ILE A 188 -2.16 43.93 -0.17
C ILE A 188 -2.12 42.46 -0.61
N GLY A 189 -2.68 42.13 -1.77
CA GLY A 189 -2.56 40.79 -2.36
C GLY A 189 -1.10 40.36 -2.53
N LEU A 190 -0.26 41.24 -3.09
CA LEU A 190 1.17 40.98 -3.26
C LEU A 190 1.93 40.89 -1.92
N LEU A 191 1.59 41.74 -0.94
CA LEU A 191 2.12 41.69 0.44
C LEU A 191 1.81 40.36 1.13
N ARG A 192 0.63 39.79 0.89
CA ARG A 192 0.25 38.46 1.43
C ARG A 192 1.16 37.37 0.87
N VAL A 193 1.40 37.37 -0.44
CA VAL A 193 2.32 36.41 -1.07
C VAL A 193 3.74 36.58 -0.52
N PHE A 194 4.21 37.81 -0.34
CA PHE A 194 5.53 38.08 0.27
C PHE A 194 5.59 37.58 1.74
N LYS A 195 4.48 37.68 2.48
CA LYS A 195 4.36 37.22 3.86
C LYS A 195 4.44 35.69 3.98
N ASP A 196 3.91 34.94 3.02
CA ASP A 196 4.01 33.47 3.03
C ASP A 196 5.47 32.99 2.96
N TYR A 197 6.35 33.77 2.34
CA TYR A 197 7.79 33.48 2.27
C TYR A 197 8.62 34.11 3.40
N TYR A 198 8.10 35.11 4.13
CA TYR A 198 8.79 35.82 5.22
C TYR A 198 7.80 36.25 6.33
N PRO A 199 7.26 35.31 7.13
CA PRO A 199 6.18 35.58 8.08
C PRO A 199 6.59 36.46 9.28
N GLU A 200 7.89 36.59 9.56
CA GLU A 200 8.42 37.34 10.70
C GLU A 200 8.44 38.87 10.51
N VAL A 201 8.41 39.35 9.26
CA VAL A 201 8.57 40.79 8.96
C VAL A 201 7.22 41.50 8.77
N ILE A 202 6.15 40.75 8.50
CA ILE A 202 4.82 41.31 8.19
C ILE A 202 3.82 40.81 9.24
N HIS A 203 3.71 41.52 10.36
CA HIS A 203 2.71 41.25 11.40
C HIS A 203 1.35 41.92 11.08
N PRO A 204 0.29 41.15 10.79
CA PRO A 204 -1.07 41.61 11.03
C PRO A 204 -1.63 41.04 12.34
N ASP A 205 -2.56 41.80 12.89
CA ASP A 205 -3.30 41.64 14.15
C ASP A 205 -3.71 40.18 14.46
N PRO A 206 -3.36 39.62 15.64
CA PRO A 206 -3.75 38.27 16.07
C PRO A 206 -5.25 37.98 15.98
N GLN A 207 -6.10 38.99 16.18
CA GLN A 207 -7.56 38.84 16.16
C GLN A 207 -8.12 38.55 14.76
N TRP A 208 -7.46 39.05 13.71
CA TRP A 208 -7.84 38.77 12.33
C TRP A 208 -7.51 37.32 11.94
N ARG A 209 -6.38 36.78 12.40
CA ARG A 209 -5.99 35.37 12.18
C ARG A 209 -7.01 34.42 12.81
N ALA A 210 -7.36 34.64 14.07
CA ALA A 210 -8.36 33.81 14.76
C ALA A 210 -9.71 33.76 14.02
N ARG A 211 -10.13 34.89 13.45
CA ARG A 211 -11.39 34.97 12.70
C ARG A 211 -11.31 34.35 11.30
N LEU A 212 -10.15 34.42 10.65
CA LEU A 212 -9.93 33.76 9.36
C LEU A 212 -9.89 32.23 9.53
N ASP A 213 -9.25 31.75 10.59
CA ASP A 213 -9.20 30.33 10.94
C ASP A 213 -10.62 29.79 11.21
N GLU A 214 -11.47 30.54 11.94
CA GLU A 214 -12.88 30.19 12.12
C GLU A 214 -13.69 30.12 10.81
N ILE A 215 -13.44 31.04 9.87
CA ILE A 215 -14.14 31.09 8.58
C ILE A 215 -13.68 29.93 7.68
N GLN A 216 -12.39 29.60 7.69
CA GLN A 216 -11.84 28.48 6.94
C GLN A 216 -12.29 27.13 7.52
N ASP A 217 -12.36 27.00 8.85
CA ASP A 217 -12.91 25.83 9.54
C ASP A 217 -14.39 25.60 9.17
N ALA A 218 -15.21 26.66 9.15
CA ALA A 218 -16.61 26.58 8.75
C ALA A 218 -16.80 26.13 7.29
N HIS A 219 -15.90 26.55 6.39
CA HIS A 219 -15.93 26.20 4.98
C HIS A 219 -15.40 24.78 4.72
N PHE A 220 -14.42 24.32 5.49
CA PHE A 220 -13.83 22.99 5.37
C PHE A 220 -14.81 21.89 5.81
N HIS A 221 -15.51 22.10 6.93
CA HIS A 221 -16.57 21.18 7.40
C HIS A 221 -17.75 21.04 6.43
N GLN A 222 -18.02 22.06 5.61
CA GLN A 222 -19.03 21.96 4.55
C GLN A 222 -18.53 21.18 3.31
N THR A 223 -17.22 21.11 3.08
CA THR A 223 -16.62 20.52 1.88
C THR A 223 -16.26 19.03 2.06
N GLU A 224 -15.97 18.59 3.30
CA GLU A 224 -15.63 17.17 3.60
C GLU A 224 -16.82 16.19 3.50
N LYS A 225 -18.06 16.66 3.43
CA LYS A 225 -19.20 15.77 3.11
C LYS A 225 -19.26 15.34 1.64
N GLY A 226 -18.36 15.84 0.78
CA GLY A 226 -18.50 15.72 -0.68
C GLY A 226 -17.49 14.86 -1.44
N THR A 227 -16.20 14.81 -1.08
CA THR A 227 -15.20 14.17 -1.98
C THR A 227 -13.95 13.66 -1.24
N LEU A 228 -13.81 12.33 -1.17
CA LEU A 228 -12.55 11.63 -0.93
C LEU A 228 -11.62 11.83 -2.13
N ARG A 229 -10.77 12.88 -2.11
CA ARG A 229 -9.62 12.91 -3.01
C ARG A 229 -8.53 11.98 -2.47
N PRO A 230 -7.94 11.09 -3.28
CA PRO A 230 -6.83 10.25 -2.85
C PRO A 230 -5.65 11.14 -2.42
N ARG A 231 -5.04 10.83 -1.28
CA ARG A 231 -3.81 11.45 -0.80
C ARG A 231 -2.67 11.11 -1.78
N ASP A 232 -2.40 11.98 -2.74
CA ASP A 232 -1.25 11.83 -3.62
C ASP A 232 0.01 12.17 -2.80
N GLY A 233 0.73 11.14 -2.33
CA GLY A 233 1.83 11.25 -1.36
C GLY A 233 3.11 11.90 -1.92
N PHE A 234 2.98 12.88 -2.81
CA PHE A 234 4.02 13.67 -3.45
C PHE A 234 3.87 15.17 -3.17
N ARG A 235 3.19 15.50 -2.06
CA ARG A 235 3.05 16.84 -1.50
C ARG A 235 3.33 16.80 -0.02
N VAL A 236 3.97 17.83 0.50
CA VAL A 236 4.19 17.99 1.95
C VAL A 236 2.84 18.02 2.66
N HIS A 237 2.69 17.14 3.64
CA HIS A 237 1.53 17.05 4.49
C HIS A 237 1.51 18.25 5.44
N ARG A 238 0.66 19.24 5.12
CA ARG A 238 0.35 20.37 6.00
C ARG A 238 -1.00 20.10 6.66
N PRO A 239 -1.03 19.58 7.89
CA PRO A 239 -2.28 19.41 8.60
C PRO A 239 -2.84 20.79 8.99
N ILE A 240 -4.01 21.15 8.47
CA ILE A 240 -4.72 22.39 8.79
C ILE A 240 -5.86 22.02 9.77
N GLY A 241 -5.81 22.55 11.00
CA GLY A 241 -6.85 22.35 12.03
C GLY A 241 -6.33 22.28 13.48
N ARG A 242 -7.23 22.37 14.46
CA ARG A 242 -7.04 22.49 15.93
C ARG A 242 -6.12 21.47 16.65
N SER A 243 -5.47 20.55 15.94
CA SER A 243 -4.42 19.65 16.44
C SER A 243 -3.04 20.34 16.56
N THR A 244 -2.99 21.68 16.50
CA THR A 244 -1.74 22.45 16.63
C THR A 244 -1.39 22.82 18.07
N LYS A 245 -2.29 22.64 19.05
CA LYS A 245 -2.01 23.02 20.44
C LYS A 245 -1.08 22.07 21.20
N ASN A 246 -0.91 20.82 20.75
CA ASN A 246 -0.12 19.79 21.47
C ASN A 246 0.83 18.97 20.58
N ARG A 247 1.29 19.50 19.43
CA ARG A 247 2.13 18.68 18.54
C ARG A 247 3.61 18.70 18.92
N MET A 248 4.05 17.55 19.43
CA MET A 248 5.44 17.17 19.63
C MET A 248 6.26 17.13 18.32
N ILE A 249 5.60 17.04 17.16
CA ILE A 249 6.26 16.96 15.85
C ILE A 249 6.11 18.25 15.04
N PRO A 250 7.22 18.87 14.64
CA PRO A 250 7.20 20.04 13.77
C PRO A 250 6.81 19.71 12.32
N VAL A 251 6.27 20.71 11.62
CA VAL A 251 5.96 20.62 10.18
C VAL A 251 7.26 20.68 9.36
N VAL A 252 7.30 19.98 8.22
CA VAL A 252 8.42 20.02 7.27
C VAL A 252 8.71 21.48 6.88
N HIS A 253 9.89 21.96 7.27
CA HIS A 253 10.35 23.30 6.92
C HIS A 253 11.85 23.34 6.59
N THR A 254 12.20 23.98 5.48
CA THR A 254 13.57 24.27 5.05
C THR A 254 13.87 25.79 5.14
N SER A 255 14.95 26.16 5.83
CA SER A 255 15.45 27.55 5.87
C SER A 255 16.87 27.63 5.34
N TYR A 256 17.23 28.81 4.81
CA TYR A 256 18.58 29.11 4.29
C TYR A 256 19.05 28.20 3.13
N VAL A 257 18.20 28.03 2.12
CA VAL A 257 18.44 27.16 0.96
C VAL A 257 19.33 27.85 -0.08
N SER A 258 20.29 27.12 -0.65
CA SER A 258 21.20 27.63 -1.69
C SER A 258 20.46 27.89 -3.02
N GLU A 259 20.92 28.85 -3.85
CA GLU A 259 20.18 29.30 -5.06
C GLU A 259 19.88 28.20 -6.10
N ASN A 260 20.58 27.07 -6.04
CA ASN A 260 20.44 25.93 -6.95
C ASN A 260 19.64 24.75 -6.36
N ALA A 261 19.27 24.80 -5.08
CA ALA A 261 18.55 23.74 -4.40
C ALA A 261 17.03 23.93 -4.48
N VAL A 262 16.32 22.81 -4.45
CA VAL A 262 14.86 22.72 -4.44
C VAL A 262 14.44 22.22 -3.06
N THR A 263 13.33 22.71 -2.54
CA THR A 263 12.83 22.26 -1.24
C THR A 263 11.69 21.27 -1.39
N LEU A 264 11.45 20.45 -0.37
CA LEU A 264 10.32 19.52 -0.35
C LEU A 264 8.97 20.23 -0.47
N GLU A 265 8.86 21.46 0.04
CA GLU A 265 7.63 22.26 -0.04
C GLU A 265 7.29 22.71 -1.48
N GLU A 266 8.25 22.69 -2.41
CA GLU A 266 8.07 23.07 -3.82
C GLU A 266 7.63 21.89 -4.71
N ILE A 267 7.53 20.68 -4.15
CA ILE A 267 7.17 19.47 -4.88
C ILE A 267 5.66 19.30 -4.87
N GLU A 268 5.06 19.33 -6.06
CA GLU A 268 3.60 19.19 -6.22
C GLU A 268 3.16 17.85 -6.82
N ASN A 269 4.09 17.09 -7.42
CA ASN A 269 3.83 15.85 -8.15
C ASN A 269 5.08 14.96 -8.27
N VAL A 270 4.89 13.71 -8.72
CA VAL A 270 5.94 12.70 -8.88
C VAL A 270 7.05 13.15 -9.83
N ALA A 271 6.67 13.74 -10.98
CA ALA A 271 7.64 14.16 -11.99
C ALA A 271 8.57 15.26 -11.45
N GLY A 272 8.02 16.20 -10.68
CA GLY A 272 8.77 17.24 -9.98
C GLY A 272 9.68 16.69 -8.87
N PHE A 273 9.24 15.65 -8.17
CA PHE A 273 10.05 14.97 -7.16
C PHE A 273 11.27 14.28 -7.79
N VAL A 274 11.05 13.44 -8.81
CA VAL A 274 12.12 12.66 -9.45
C VAL A 274 13.13 13.56 -10.17
N LYS A 275 12.66 14.60 -10.87
CA LYS A 275 13.52 15.51 -11.64
C LYS A 275 14.50 16.31 -10.77
N ASN A 276 14.15 16.52 -9.52
CA ASN A 276 14.94 17.35 -8.60
C ASN A 276 15.56 16.54 -7.46
N LEU A 277 15.50 15.20 -7.48
CA LEU A 277 15.92 14.33 -6.37
C LEU A 277 17.34 14.62 -5.86
N ASP A 278 18.25 14.96 -6.77
CA ASP A 278 19.64 15.34 -6.54
C ASP A 278 19.79 16.75 -5.91
N LYS A 279 18.83 17.64 -6.19
CA LYS A 279 18.81 19.05 -5.77
C LYS A 279 17.95 19.30 -4.54
N LEU A 280 17.27 18.26 -4.02
CA LEU A 280 16.44 18.40 -2.83
C LEU A 280 17.31 18.60 -1.59
N GLU A 281 17.12 19.74 -0.93
CA GLU A 281 17.72 20.02 0.38
C GLU A 281 16.85 19.47 1.51
N LEU A 282 17.52 18.98 2.56
CA LEU A 282 16.86 18.36 3.69
C LEU A 282 16.21 19.40 4.62
N PRO A 283 15.02 19.13 5.18
CA PRO A 283 14.38 19.99 6.16
C PRO A 283 15.24 20.21 7.41
N ASN A 284 15.07 21.37 8.03
CA ASN A 284 15.75 21.70 9.28
C ASN A 284 15.37 20.74 10.41
N GLN A 285 14.08 20.35 10.44
CA GLN A 285 13.49 19.47 11.43
C GLN A 285 13.15 18.13 10.78
N LEU A 286 14.14 17.23 10.72
CA LEU A 286 14.00 15.87 10.16
C LEU A 286 13.02 14.97 10.94
N VAL A 287 12.55 15.43 12.09
CA VAL A 287 11.48 14.79 12.87
C VAL A 287 10.20 14.65 12.06
N ALA A 288 9.93 15.61 11.16
CA ALA A 288 8.78 15.57 10.29
C ALA A 288 8.75 14.31 9.41
N VAL A 289 9.88 13.60 9.24
CA VAL A 289 9.94 12.28 8.59
C VAL A 289 8.97 11.30 9.24
N LEU A 290 8.72 11.38 10.55
CA LEU A 290 7.81 10.45 11.22
C LEU A 290 6.35 10.62 10.74
N ALA A 291 5.96 11.83 10.33
CA ALA A 291 4.58 12.17 9.99
C ALA A 291 4.35 12.50 8.50
N ASP A 292 5.39 12.86 7.75
CA ASP A 292 5.29 13.31 6.36
C ASP A 292 5.69 12.21 5.35
N PRO A 293 4.76 11.66 4.54
CA PRO A 293 5.05 10.57 3.61
C PRO A 293 6.02 10.94 2.48
N LEU A 294 6.07 12.21 2.06
CA LEU A 294 6.95 12.66 0.99
C LEU A 294 8.41 12.67 1.47
N LEU A 295 8.62 13.16 2.68
CA LEU A 295 9.91 13.16 3.34
C LEU A 295 10.37 11.74 3.70
N GLN A 296 9.46 10.83 4.10
CA GLN A 296 9.77 9.39 4.23
C GLN A 296 10.30 8.81 2.92
N LYS A 297 9.65 9.09 1.79
CA LYS A 297 10.11 8.65 0.46
C LYS A 297 11.46 9.23 0.09
N LEU A 298 11.72 10.51 0.41
CA LEU A 298 13.02 11.12 0.17
C LEU A 298 14.13 10.40 0.96
N MET A 299 13.89 10.09 2.23
CA MET A 299 14.86 9.36 3.07
C MET A 299 15.12 7.95 2.58
N LEU A 300 14.09 7.25 2.09
CA LEU A 300 14.25 5.92 1.51
C LEU A 300 15.07 5.94 0.20
N LEU A 301 14.89 6.96 -0.63
CA LEU A 301 15.55 7.07 -1.94
C LEU A 301 16.93 7.72 -1.88
N ARG A 302 17.18 8.57 -0.88
CA ARG A 302 18.45 9.23 -0.64
C ARG A 302 18.87 9.06 0.83
N PRO A 303 19.43 7.91 1.20
CA PRO A 303 19.96 7.71 2.53
C PRO A 303 21.19 8.61 2.73
N ASP A 304 21.21 9.36 3.82
CA ASP A 304 22.33 10.22 4.20
C ASP A 304 22.67 10.01 5.68
N SER A 305 23.95 9.76 5.99
CA SER A 305 24.40 9.41 7.34
C SER A 305 24.22 10.54 8.35
N GLU A 306 24.36 11.80 7.91
CA GLU A 306 24.15 12.96 8.77
C GLU A 306 22.66 13.13 9.09
N SER A 307 21.78 12.90 8.11
CA SER A 307 20.33 12.90 8.30
C SER A 307 19.83 11.81 9.25
N GLU A 308 20.41 10.61 9.19
CA GLU A 308 20.13 9.50 10.11
C GLU A 308 20.58 9.87 11.54
N GLN A 309 21.77 10.44 11.68
CA GLN A 309 22.30 10.82 12.99
C GLN A 309 21.50 11.97 13.64
N ARG A 310 21.03 12.94 12.84
CA ARG A 310 20.14 14.01 13.32
C ARG A 310 18.78 13.48 13.76
N ARG A 311 18.21 12.52 13.03
CA ARG A 311 16.98 11.81 13.43
C ARG A 311 17.18 11.04 14.73
N ALA A 312 18.25 10.26 14.80
CA ALA A 312 18.66 9.50 15.97
C ALA A 312 18.78 10.37 17.22
N ASN A 313 19.47 11.51 17.09
CA ASN A 313 19.68 12.44 18.21
C ASN A 313 18.38 13.06 18.72
N TRP A 314 17.47 13.47 17.82
CA TRP A 314 16.18 14.01 18.25
C TRP A 314 15.30 12.94 18.89
N LEU A 315 15.23 11.76 18.26
CA LEU A 315 14.42 10.66 18.76
C LEU A 315 14.92 10.24 20.15
N ASN A 316 16.23 10.14 20.33
CA ASN A 316 16.83 9.94 21.66
C ASN A 316 16.44 11.03 22.65
N GLY A 317 16.42 12.31 22.27
CA GLY A 317 16.00 13.41 23.15
C GLY A 317 14.56 13.25 23.65
N VAL A 318 13.61 12.98 22.76
CA VAL A 318 12.20 12.81 23.16
C VAL A 318 11.98 11.54 23.98
N LEU A 319 12.63 10.44 23.57
CA LEU A 319 12.55 9.18 24.31
C LEU A 319 13.23 9.26 25.69
N GLN A 320 14.20 10.17 25.85
CA GLN A 320 14.85 10.47 27.11
C GLN A 320 13.91 11.22 28.05
N ASP A 321 13.17 12.22 27.55
CA ASP A 321 12.20 12.98 28.35
C ASP A 321 11.05 12.08 28.86
N VAL A 322 10.60 11.17 28.01
CA VAL A 322 9.63 10.11 28.39
C VAL A 322 10.22 9.17 29.45
N ARG A 323 11.50 8.81 29.32
CA ARG A 323 12.18 7.91 30.27
C ARG A 323 12.38 8.55 31.64
N ASP A 324 12.70 9.84 31.67
CA ASP A 324 13.00 10.56 32.91
C ASP A 324 11.71 10.90 33.69
N GLY A 325 10.54 10.59 33.12
CA GLY A 325 9.22 10.78 33.74
C GLY A 325 8.71 12.22 33.62
N ASP A 326 9.35 13.03 32.78
CA ASP A 326 9.01 14.44 32.58
C ASP A 326 7.91 14.64 31.53
N ALA A 327 7.54 13.58 30.79
CA ALA A 327 6.42 13.58 29.85
C ALA A 327 5.13 13.04 30.48
N ASP A 328 4.00 13.65 30.13
CA ASP A 328 2.66 13.17 30.46
C ASP A 328 2.28 11.91 29.65
N GLU A 329 1.40 11.08 30.22
CA GLU A 329 0.91 9.84 29.60
C GLU A 329 0.29 10.08 28.22
N ASP A 330 -0.45 11.18 28.05
CA ASP A 330 -1.07 11.55 26.78
C ASP A 330 -0.01 11.81 25.69
N THR A 331 1.08 12.50 26.02
CA THR A 331 2.19 12.73 25.09
C THR A 331 2.93 11.44 24.73
N LEU A 332 3.08 10.51 25.67
CA LEU A 332 3.63 9.18 25.39
C LEU A 332 2.74 8.41 24.40
N PHE A 333 1.42 8.41 24.59
CA PHE A 333 0.50 7.70 23.69
C PHE A 333 0.43 8.34 22.30
N ASP A 334 0.42 9.66 22.21
CA ASP A 334 0.52 10.38 20.94
C ASP A 334 1.84 10.06 20.24
N MET A 335 2.94 9.96 20.98
CA MET A 335 4.23 9.53 20.42
C MET A 335 4.14 8.11 19.85
N LEU A 336 3.59 7.16 20.61
CA LEU A 336 3.47 5.77 20.16
C LEU A 336 2.64 5.64 18.89
N ASP A 337 1.57 6.41 18.75
CA ASP A 337 0.76 6.43 17.53
C ASP A 337 1.57 6.95 16.32
N ILE A 338 2.40 7.97 16.51
CA ILE A 338 3.26 8.49 15.44
C ILE A 338 4.38 7.48 15.10
N LEU A 339 5.00 6.88 16.11
CA LEU A 339 6.01 5.83 15.90
C LEU A 339 5.41 4.65 15.15
N ARG A 340 4.18 4.27 15.48
CA ARG A 340 3.43 3.24 14.76
C ARG A 340 3.25 3.63 13.30
N GLU A 341 2.72 4.81 12.99
CA GLU A 341 2.54 5.26 11.61
C GLU A 341 3.86 5.24 10.82
N TYR A 342 4.94 5.69 11.45
CA TYR A 342 6.27 5.66 10.86
C TYR A 342 6.74 4.24 10.58
N VAL A 343 6.79 3.35 11.59
CA VAL A 343 7.26 1.96 11.47
C VAL A 343 6.40 1.16 10.48
N VAL A 344 5.08 1.37 10.50
CA VAL A 344 4.15 0.74 9.54
C VAL A 344 4.38 1.28 8.12
N SER A 345 4.79 2.52 7.94
CA SER A 345 5.12 3.08 6.63
C SER A 345 6.44 2.52 6.08
N ILE A 346 7.49 2.51 6.91
CA ILE A 346 8.83 2.05 6.50
C ILE A 346 9.00 0.53 6.52
N LYS A 347 8.07 -0.20 7.16
CA LYS A 347 8.07 -1.67 7.32
C LYS A 347 9.34 -2.21 7.98
N ASN A 348 9.96 -1.42 8.87
CA ASN A 348 11.18 -1.76 9.55
C ASN A 348 11.22 -1.06 10.92
N LEU A 349 11.75 -1.72 11.95
CA LEU A 349 11.98 -1.13 13.26
C LEU A 349 13.45 -0.70 13.39
N PRO A 350 13.77 0.61 13.37
CA PRO A 350 15.16 1.08 13.49
C PRO A 350 15.82 0.64 14.81
N PRO A 351 17.14 0.37 14.82
CA PRO A 351 17.88 -0.06 16.01
C PRO A 351 17.72 0.87 17.21
N LEU A 352 17.55 2.17 16.95
CA LEU A 352 17.40 3.19 17.98
C LEU A 352 16.05 3.09 18.71
N LEU A 353 14.99 2.76 17.98
CA LEU A 353 13.70 2.44 18.59
C LEU A 353 13.75 1.09 19.31
N LEU A 354 14.52 0.13 18.80
CA LEU A 354 14.74 -1.14 19.46
C LEU A 354 15.41 -0.95 20.85
N ASP A 355 16.51 -0.17 20.93
CA ASP A 355 17.18 0.14 22.22
C ASP A 355 16.24 0.86 23.20
N PHE A 356 15.40 1.75 22.68
CA PHE A 356 14.36 2.38 23.49
C PHE A 356 13.38 1.37 24.06
N PHE A 357 12.80 0.49 23.26
CA PHE A 357 11.84 -0.51 23.74
C PHE A 357 12.46 -1.47 24.76
N VAL A 358 13.74 -1.82 24.61
CA VAL A 358 14.47 -2.63 25.60
C VAL A 358 14.51 -1.96 26.98
N ARG A 359 14.59 -0.62 27.03
CA ARG A 359 14.62 0.15 28.29
C ARG A 359 13.22 0.53 28.78
N PHE A 360 12.29 0.78 27.87
CA PHE A 360 10.94 1.25 28.15
C PHE A 360 10.01 0.13 28.61
N LEU A 361 10.01 -1.03 27.94
CA LEU A 361 9.06 -2.11 28.23
C LEU A 361 9.13 -2.65 29.67
N PRO A 362 10.30 -2.73 30.34
CA PRO A 362 10.36 -3.08 31.77
C PRO A 362 9.66 -2.09 32.71
N LEU A 363 9.45 -0.84 32.27
CA LEU A 363 8.79 0.22 33.04
C LEU A 363 7.31 0.35 32.69
N TRP A 364 6.88 -0.21 31.56
CA TRP A 364 5.50 -0.12 31.08
C TRP A 364 4.60 -1.13 31.78
N ASP A 365 3.46 -0.65 32.27
CA ASP A 365 2.48 -1.42 33.06
C ASP A 365 1.42 -2.11 32.19
N GLY A 366 1.49 -1.97 30.87
CA GLY A 366 0.53 -2.53 29.92
C GLY A 366 -0.69 -1.65 29.65
N SER A 367 -0.78 -0.46 30.25
CA SER A 367 -1.88 0.47 30.04
C SER A 367 -1.78 1.23 28.70
N GLY A 368 -2.92 1.72 28.20
CA GLY A 368 -3.02 2.58 27.02
C GLY A 368 -2.98 1.87 25.66
N ARG A 369 -2.14 2.36 24.72
CA ARG A 369 -2.12 2.00 23.29
C ARG A 369 -1.48 0.62 23.00
N ARG A 370 -1.99 -0.46 23.60
CA ARG A 370 -1.48 -1.84 23.43
C ARG A 370 -1.41 -2.29 21.97
N ASP A 371 -2.44 -2.01 21.18
CA ASP A 371 -2.47 -2.40 19.76
C ASP A 371 -1.36 -1.73 18.95
N ALA A 372 -1.06 -0.45 19.23
CA ALA A 372 0.03 0.26 18.58
C ALA A 372 1.39 -0.38 18.92
N MET A 373 1.58 -0.80 20.17
CA MET A 373 2.80 -1.49 20.61
C MET A 373 2.99 -2.81 19.86
N PHE A 374 1.94 -3.64 19.76
CA PHE A 374 2.01 -4.89 19.02
C PHE A 374 2.27 -4.67 17.53
N GLU A 375 1.66 -3.66 16.92
CA GLU A 375 1.93 -3.35 15.51
C GLU A 375 3.38 -2.90 15.29
N ILE A 376 3.94 -2.03 16.13
CA ILE A 376 5.34 -1.59 16.04
C ILE A 376 6.27 -2.79 16.17
N LEU A 377 6.11 -3.60 17.23
CA LEU A 377 7.00 -4.71 17.53
C LEU A 377 6.86 -5.89 16.56
N SER A 378 5.77 -5.95 15.78
CA SER A 378 5.64 -6.92 14.68
C SER A 378 6.66 -6.70 13.54
N TYR A 379 7.24 -5.50 13.43
CA TYR A 379 8.32 -5.17 12.50
C TYR A 379 9.73 -5.28 13.12
N SER A 380 9.86 -6.01 14.22
CA SER A 380 11.18 -6.24 14.85
C SER A 380 12.13 -6.94 13.86
N PRO A 381 13.42 -6.56 13.82
CA PRO A 381 14.38 -7.15 12.88
C PRO A 381 14.61 -8.64 13.16
N LEU A 382 15.06 -9.37 12.14
CA LEU A 382 15.47 -10.77 12.27
C LEU A 382 16.80 -10.85 13.04
N LEU A 383 16.70 -11.01 14.35
CA LEU A 383 17.83 -11.21 15.29
C LEU A 383 17.67 -12.54 16.02
N ASP A 384 18.59 -12.88 16.93
CA ASP A 384 18.40 -14.06 17.78
C ASP A 384 17.12 -13.93 18.62
N PHE A 385 16.21 -14.89 18.47
CA PHE A 385 14.91 -14.84 19.12
C PHE A 385 15.03 -14.85 20.64
N LYS A 386 16.04 -15.51 21.21
CA LYS A 386 16.20 -15.59 22.67
C LYS A 386 16.54 -14.22 23.26
N GLU A 387 17.40 -13.46 22.60
CA GLU A 387 17.73 -12.09 23.01
C GLU A 387 16.54 -11.15 22.84
N LEU A 388 15.85 -11.21 21.69
CA LEU A 388 14.61 -10.45 21.48
C LEU A 388 13.54 -10.79 22.52
N TYR A 389 13.39 -12.08 22.85
CA TYR A 389 12.43 -12.53 23.85
C TYR A 389 12.77 -11.96 25.22
N LYS A 390 13.99 -12.18 25.70
CA LYS A 390 14.44 -11.72 27.02
C LYS A 390 14.30 -10.20 27.21
N HIS A 391 14.64 -9.43 26.19
CA HIS A 391 14.74 -7.97 26.32
C HIS A 391 13.50 -7.20 25.85
N ILE A 392 12.64 -7.80 25.02
CA ILE A 392 11.47 -7.12 24.43
C ILE A 392 10.21 -7.91 24.70
N PHE A 393 10.10 -9.13 24.19
CA PHE A 393 8.81 -9.83 24.22
C PHE A 393 8.42 -10.33 25.61
N GLN A 394 9.36 -10.71 26.47
CA GLN A 394 9.07 -11.17 27.83
C GLN A 394 8.51 -10.03 28.71
N PRO A 395 9.14 -8.82 28.78
CA PRO A 395 8.52 -7.67 29.44
C PRO A 395 7.16 -7.30 28.84
N LEU A 396 7.02 -7.33 27.52
CA LEU A 396 5.77 -7.06 26.82
C LEU A 396 4.66 -8.05 27.22
N GLU A 397 4.95 -9.34 27.22
CA GLU A 397 4.02 -10.38 27.67
C GLU A 397 3.62 -10.18 29.13
N ALA A 398 4.59 -9.92 30.01
CA ALA A 398 4.34 -9.71 31.44
C ALA A 398 3.41 -8.51 31.70
N ALA A 399 3.53 -7.45 30.90
CA ALA A 399 2.69 -6.27 31.02
C ALA A 399 1.29 -6.45 30.38
N THR A 400 1.17 -7.26 29.33
CA THR A 400 -0.07 -7.34 28.52
C THR A 400 -0.95 -8.54 28.80
N LEU A 401 -0.39 -9.63 29.33
CA LEU A 401 -1.13 -10.85 29.63
C LEU A 401 -1.94 -10.71 30.92
N ASP A 402 -3.26 -10.71 30.77
CA ASP A 402 -4.25 -10.70 31.86
C ASP A 402 -4.98 -12.05 32.01
N ASN A 403 -4.45 -13.11 31.38
CA ASN A 403 -5.06 -14.44 31.27
C ASN A 403 -6.44 -14.49 30.57
N THR A 404 -6.83 -13.43 29.87
CA THR A 404 -8.03 -13.45 29.03
C THR A 404 -7.75 -14.11 27.68
N PRO A 405 -8.75 -14.74 27.04
CA PRO A 405 -8.62 -15.22 25.67
C PRO A 405 -8.21 -14.12 24.68
N GLU A 406 -8.66 -12.89 24.89
CA GLU A 406 -8.41 -11.75 24.03
C GLU A 406 -6.93 -11.34 24.03
N SER A 407 -6.29 -11.26 25.20
CA SER A 407 -4.85 -10.94 25.30
C SER A 407 -3.98 -12.05 24.70
N LEU A 408 -4.33 -13.31 24.91
CA LEU A 408 -3.64 -14.45 24.30
C LEU A 408 -3.78 -14.46 22.76
N LEU A 409 -4.95 -14.11 22.23
CA LEU A 409 -5.19 -13.99 20.79
C LEU A 409 -4.41 -12.81 20.18
N ALA A 410 -4.36 -11.68 20.87
CA ALA A 410 -3.58 -10.52 20.42
C ALA A 410 -2.08 -10.83 20.38
N LEU A 411 -1.56 -11.54 21.38
CA LEU A 411 -0.17 -12.00 21.41
C LEU A 411 0.13 -13.01 20.29
N LEU A 412 -0.78 -13.95 20.03
CA LEU A 412 -0.65 -14.87 18.90
C LEU A 412 -0.64 -14.12 17.56
N ALA A 413 -1.47 -13.08 17.42
CA ALA A 413 -1.49 -12.23 16.23
C ALA A 413 -0.17 -11.44 16.06
N LEU A 414 0.40 -10.92 17.14
CA LEU A 414 1.74 -10.31 17.14
C LEU A 414 2.78 -11.28 16.58
N TYR A 415 2.87 -12.50 17.12
CA TYR A 415 3.86 -13.47 16.68
C TYR A 415 3.65 -13.98 15.24
N LYS A 416 2.39 -14.10 14.81
CA LYS A 416 2.07 -14.36 13.40
C LYS A 416 2.57 -13.24 12.49
N ASN A 417 2.33 -11.98 12.86
CA ASN A 417 2.75 -10.83 12.08
C ASN A 417 4.28 -10.68 12.06
N LEU A 418 4.95 -10.98 13.18
CA LEU A 418 6.42 -11.05 13.26
C LEU A 418 6.98 -12.13 12.32
N LEU A 419 6.44 -13.34 12.35
CA LEU A 419 6.85 -14.42 11.44
C LEU A 419 6.60 -14.05 9.98
N HIS A 420 5.48 -13.37 9.69
CA HIS A 420 5.17 -12.87 8.35
C HIS A 420 6.20 -11.83 7.90
N HIS A 421 6.51 -10.84 8.74
CA HIS A 421 7.53 -9.84 8.45
C HIS A 421 8.90 -10.47 8.18
N TRP A 422 9.33 -11.41 9.03
CA TRP A 422 10.59 -12.15 8.83
C TRP A 422 10.60 -12.99 7.56
N THR A 423 9.46 -13.58 7.19
CA THR A 423 9.32 -14.29 5.91
C THR A 423 9.61 -13.34 4.75
N VAL A 424 9.00 -12.15 4.75
CA VAL A 424 9.21 -11.14 3.70
C VAL A 424 10.67 -10.66 3.67
N LEU A 425 11.30 -10.41 4.83
CA LEU A 425 12.71 -10.03 4.90
C LEU A 425 13.61 -11.09 4.25
N LEU A 426 13.38 -12.37 4.57
CA LEU A 426 14.14 -13.48 4.03
C LEU A 426 13.91 -13.69 2.52
N GLU A 427 12.69 -13.47 2.03
CA GLU A 427 12.38 -13.52 0.59
C GLU A 427 13.01 -12.35 -0.18
N SER A 428 13.15 -11.19 0.45
CA SER A 428 13.76 -10.00 -0.15
C SER A 428 15.30 -9.98 -0.10
N SER A 429 15.92 -10.85 0.72
CA SER A 429 17.36 -10.88 0.92
C SER A 429 18.05 -11.73 -0.15
N ASP A 430 19.17 -11.25 -0.69
CA ASP A 430 20.00 -12.00 -1.65
C ASP A 430 20.58 -13.29 -1.04
N THR A 431 20.87 -13.26 0.27
CA THR A 431 21.40 -14.40 1.01
C THR A 431 20.60 -14.65 2.29
N VAL A 432 20.33 -15.92 2.57
CA VAL A 432 19.63 -16.32 3.80
C VAL A 432 20.64 -16.37 4.95
N PRO A 433 20.45 -15.63 6.05
CA PRO A 433 21.37 -15.65 7.18
C PRO A 433 21.44 -17.02 7.87
N ASP A 434 22.63 -17.44 8.29
CA ASP A 434 22.89 -18.74 8.92
C ASP A 434 22.06 -19.00 10.18
N HIS A 435 21.78 -17.94 10.94
CA HIS A 435 21.00 -18.01 12.17
C HIS A 435 19.48 -18.01 11.93
N ALA A 436 19.00 -17.75 10.70
CA ALA A 436 17.58 -17.58 10.40
C ALA A 436 16.75 -18.82 10.78
N SER A 437 17.24 -20.02 10.46
CA SER A 437 16.59 -21.28 10.80
C SER A 437 16.45 -21.47 12.32
N VAL A 438 17.52 -21.16 13.07
CA VAL A 438 17.51 -21.27 14.54
C VAL A 438 16.56 -20.25 15.16
N THR A 439 16.58 -19.00 14.70
CA THR A 439 15.67 -17.94 15.13
C THR A 439 14.21 -18.30 14.89
N ILE A 440 13.85 -18.74 13.67
CA ILE A 440 12.48 -19.10 13.31
C ILE A 440 12.00 -20.29 14.13
N THR A 441 12.81 -21.35 14.24
CA THR A 441 12.42 -22.52 15.05
C THR A 441 12.28 -22.18 16.53
N ALA A 442 13.06 -21.23 17.06
CA ALA A 442 12.90 -20.74 18.42
C ALA A 442 11.58 -19.98 18.62
N LEU A 443 11.18 -19.12 17.68
CA LEU A 443 9.87 -18.46 17.69
C LEU A 443 8.72 -19.47 17.67
N VAL A 444 8.76 -20.45 16.77
CA VAL A 444 7.70 -21.48 16.68
C VAL A 444 7.62 -22.28 17.99
N ARG A 445 8.76 -22.64 18.60
CA ARG A 445 8.80 -23.31 19.90
C ARG A 445 8.19 -22.46 21.02
N HIS A 446 8.36 -21.14 20.98
CA HIS A 446 7.76 -20.23 21.95
C HIS A 446 6.23 -20.11 21.79
N VAL A 447 5.74 -20.07 20.54
CA VAL A 447 4.30 -19.99 20.26
C VAL A 447 3.57 -21.31 20.55
N ASN A 448 4.27 -22.45 20.54
CA ASN A 448 3.69 -23.78 20.78
C ASN A 448 2.92 -23.89 22.12
N PRO A 449 3.49 -23.52 23.29
CA PRO A 449 2.75 -23.44 24.56
C PRO A 449 1.58 -22.47 24.53
N LEU A 450 1.74 -21.29 23.92
CA LEU A 450 0.67 -20.30 23.79
C LEU A 450 -0.53 -20.89 23.04
N ALA A 451 -0.30 -21.53 21.89
CA ALA A 451 -1.33 -22.17 21.09
C ALA A 451 -2.04 -23.31 21.84
N LEU A 452 -1.31 -24.10 22.64
CA LEU A 452 -1.90 -25.13 23.49
C LEU A 452 -2.81 -24.55 24.56
N THR A 453 -2.34 -23.54 25.29
CA THR A 453 -3.12 -22.84 26.33
C THR A 453 -4.39 -22.27 25.72
N LEU A 454 -4.29 -21.58 24.58
CA LEU A 454 -5.43 -20.94 23.91
C LEU A 454 -6.46 -21.98 23.42
N CYS A 455 -6.02 -23.13 22.93
CA CYS A 455 -6.89 -24.26 22.58
C CYS A 455 -7.66 -24.83 23.78
N GLN A 456 -7.08 -24.78 24.98
CA GLN A 456 -7.67 -25.30 26.21
C GLN A 456 -8.58 -24.28 26.91
N THR A 457 -8.15 -23.03 27.00
CA THR A 457 -8.89 -21.96 27.70
C THR A 457 -10.02 -21.38 26.86
N CYS A 458 -9.88 -21.37 25.52
CA CYS A 458 -10.88 -20.86 24.60
C CYS A 458 -11.10 -21.83 23.41
N PRO A 459 -11.82 -22.95 23.60
CA PRO A 459 -12.00 -24.00 22.58
C PRO A 459 -13.02 -23.62 21.48
N SER A 460 -12.98 -22.38 21.00
CA SER A 460 -13.84 -21.88 19.90
C SER A 460 -13.26 -22.23 18.53
N VAL A 461 -14.10 -22.17 17.49
CA VAL A 461 -13.63 -22.33 16.09
C VAL A 461 -12.71 -21.16 15.70
N SER A 462 -13.03 -19.94 16.12
CA SER A 462 -12.23 -18.73 15.84
C SER A 462 -10.83 -18.82 16.44
N SER A 463 -10.71 -19.27 17.69
CA SER A 463 -9.42 -19.45 18.38
C SER A 463 -8.55 -20.51 17.71
N ARG A 464 -9.14 -21.66 17.36
CA ARG A 464 -8.46 -22.71 16.59
C ARG A 464 -8.05 -22.23 15.20
N SER A 465 -8.88 -21.41 14.56
CA SER A 465 -8.57 -20.78 13.27
C SER A 465 -7.36 -19.85 13.39
N ALA A 466 -7.30 -19.00 14.41
CA ALA A 466 -6.17 -18.10 14.64
C ALA A 466 -4.86 -18.87 14.90
N ILE A 467 -4.93 -19.99 15.64
CA ILE A 467 -3.79 -20.90 15.83
C ILE A 467 -3.32 -21.48 14.49
N LEU A 468 -4.24 -21.92 13.65
CA LEU A 468 -3.92 -22.43 12.33
C LEU A 468 -3.35 -21.34 11.41
N ASP A 469 -3.80 -20.09 11.50
CA ASP A 469 -3.23 -18.96 10.72
C ASP A 469 -1.72 -18.81 10.98
N PHE A 470 -1.27 -18.99 12.23
CA PHE A 470 0.15 -18.97 12.58
C PHE A 470 0.91 -20.13 11.93
N TYR A 471 0.42 -21.36 12.06
CA TYR A 471 1.10 -22.52 11.48
C TYR A 471 1.03 -22.57 9.96
N GLU A 472 0.01 -21.98 9.34
CA GLU A 472 -0.05 -21.79 7.89
C GLU A 472 0.99 -20.78 7.41
N GLN A 473 1.22 -19.69 8.15
CA GLN A 473 2.33 -18.77 7.84
C GLN A 473 3.68 -19.49 7.94
N ASN A 474 3.87 -20.34 8.96
CA ASN A 474 5.07 -21.18 9.06
C ASN A 474 5.17 -22.21 7.92
N ALA A 475 4.06 -22.83 7.53
CA ALA A 475 4.00 -23.78 6.42
C ALA A 475 4.36 -23.12 5.09
N ARG A 476 3.93 -21.87 4.85
CA ARG A 476 4.31 -21.08 3.66
C ARG A 476 5.81 -20.84 3.61
N LEU A 477 6.39 -20.42 4.73
CA LEU A 477 7.83 -20.17 4.87
C LEU A 477 8.66 -21.43 4.52
N VAL A 478 8.35 -22.58 5.12
CA VAL A 478 9.10 -23.82 4.89
C VAL A 478 8.78 -24.49 3.55
N SER A 479 7.73 -24.06 2.86
CA SER A 479 7.36 -24.56 1.52
C SER A 479 7.79 -23.61 0.39
N HIS A 480 8.33 -22.43 0.72
CA HIS A 480 8.77 -21.45 -0.26
C HIS A 480 9.89 -22.00 -1.16
N GLN A 481 9.93 -21.58 -2.42
CA GLN A 481 10.82 -22.18 -3.43
C GLN A 481 12.30 -22.13 -3.05
N VAL A 482 12.73 -21.05 -2.40
CA VAL A 482 14.12 -20.85 -1.94
C VAL A 482 14.28 -21.25 -0.48
N LEU A 483 13.41 -20.75 0.41
CA LEU A 483 13.60 -20.85 1.87
C LEU A 483 13.44 -22.27 2.41
N LYS A 484 12.71 -23.15 1.69
CA LYS A 484 12.60 -24.58 2.04
C LYS A 484 13.96 -25.29 2.16
N HIS A 485 15.00 -24.75 1.51
CA HIS A 485 16.35 -25.29 1.55
C HIS A 485 17.17 -24.79 2.73
N TYR A 486 16.70 -23.80 3.50
CA TYR A 486 17.47 -23.14 4.54
C TYR A 486 16.76 -23.10 5.90
N ILE A 487 15.42 -23.15 5.94
CA ILE A 487 14.63 -23.04 7.18
C ILE A 487 14.07 -24.40 7.64
N CYS A 488 14.42 -24.80 8.88
CA CYS A 488 14.02 -26.09 9.44
C CYS A 488 12.55 -26.10 9.83
N ILE A 489 11.90 -27.26 9.65
CA ILE A 489 10.53 -27.50 10.07
C ILE A 489 10.51 -27.75 11.58
N GLU A 490 9.87 -26.86 12.33
CA GLU A 490 9.46 -27.09 13.71
C GLU A 490 8.00 -27.53 13.76
N LEU A 491 7.71 -28.62 14.48
CA LEU A 491 6.37 -29.19 14.55
C LEU A 491 5.53 -28.53 15.66
N PRO A 492 4.21 -28.42 15.48
CA PRO A 492 3.30 -28.15 16.59
C PRO A 492 3.38 -29.28 17.64
N PRO A 493 3.00 -29.03 18.91
CA PRO A 493 2.95 -30.06 19.93
C PRO A 493 2.01 -31.20 19.53
N SER A 494 2.38 -32.44 19.86
CA SER A 494 1.58 -33.63 19.52
C SER A 494 0.13 -33.53 20.00
N SER A 495 -0.07 -33.03 21.22
CA SER A 495 -1.39 -32.79 21.80
C SER A 495 -2.19 -31.77 20.99
N LEU A 496 -1.56 -30.69 20.52
CA LEU A 496 -2.22 -29.67 19.72
C LEU A 496 -2.70 -30.25 18.39
N ILE A 497 -1.84 -31.03 17.72
CA ILE A 497 -2.17 -31.69 16.45
C ILE A 497 -3.42 -32.55 16.62
N TYR A 498 -3.48 -33.38 17.66
CA TYR A 498 -4.63 -34.25 17.88
C TYR A 498 -5.89 -33.50 18.35
N ILE A 499 -5.76 -32.45 19.16
CA ILE A 499 -6.88 -31.58 19.55
C ILE A 499 -7.51 -30.92 18.32
N LEU A 500 -6.69 -30.41 17.40
CA LEU A 500 -7.16 -29.80 16.15
C LEU A 500 -7.73 -30.85 15.18
N PHE A 501 -7.11 -32.03 15.11
CA PHE A 501 -7.58 -33.15 14.28
C PHE A 501 -8.96 -33.68 14.69
N PHE A 502 -9.25 -33.73 15.99
CA PHE A 502 -10.55 -34.15 16.51
C PHE A 502 -11.53 -32.97 16.72
N SER A 503 -11.27 -31.82 16.08
CA SER A 503 -12.22 -30.71 16.08
C SER A 503 -13.53 -31.08 15.37
N SER A 504 -14.65 -30.51 15.83
CA SER A 504 -15.95 -30.65 15.18
C SER A 504 -16.08 -29.85 13.88
N SER A 505 -15.09 -29.02 13.52
CA SER A 505 -15.10 -28.21 12.31
C SER A 505 -14.26 -28.85 11.20
N ALA A 506 -14.90 -29.18 10.07
CA ALA A 506 -14.23 -29.76 8.91
C ALA A 506 -13.15 -28.82 8.33
N ALA A 507 -13.35 -27.50 8.45
CA ALA A 507 -12.37 -26.51 8.02
C ALA A 507 -11.08 -26.58 8.85
N ILE A 508 -11.20 -26.68 10.19
CA ILE A 508 -10.04 -26.79 11.11
C ILE A 508 -9.24 -28.05 10.80
N VAL A 509 -9.93 -29.19 10.65
CA VAL A 509 -9.29 -30.48 10.35
C VAL A 509 -8.63 -30.46 8.97
N SER A 510 -9.31 -29.94 7.95
CA SER A 510 -8.75 -29.78 6.60
C SER A 510 -7.47 -28.94 6.61
N ARG A 511 -7.49 -27.76 7.25
CA ARG A 511 -6.34 -26.87 7.35
C ARG A 511 -5.16 -27.51 8.08
N MET A 512 -5.42 -28.20 9.19
CA MET A 512 -4.39 -28.98 9.91
C MET A 512 -3.77 -30.06 9.01
N CYS A 513 -4.59 -30.80 8.26
CA CYS A 513 -4.11 -31.80 7.30
C CYS A 513 -3.28 -31.15 6.17
N ALA A 514 -3.66 -29.99 5.67
CA ALA A 514 -2.89 -29.24 4.66
C ALA A 514 -1.50 -28.83 5.18
N ILE A 515 -1.42 -28.33 6.43
CA ILE A 515 -0.14 -27.99 7.07
C ILE A 515 0.77 -29.23 7.15
N LEU A 516 0.26 -30.37 7.64
CA LEU A 516 1.04 -31.60 7.73
C LEU A 516 1.43 -32.14 6.34
N ALA A 517 0.55 -31.99 5.34
CA ALA A 517 0.85 -32.35 3.96
C ALA A 517 2.02 -31.53 3.39
N SER A 518 2.09 -30.24 3.71
CA SER A 518 3.19 -29.34 3.34
C SER A 518 4.49 -29.73 4.06
N TYR A 519 4.44 -29.99 5.37
CA TYR A 519 5.62 -30.45 6.11
C TYR A 519 6.14 -31.79 5.58
N LYS A 520 5.26 -32.71 5.17
CA LYS A 520 5.69 -33.97 4.57
C LYS A 520 6.53 -33.76 3.31
N LYS A 521 6.08 -32.89 2.40
CA LYS A 521 6.84 -32.52 1.20
C LYS A 521 8.20 -31.92 1.55
N GLY A 522 8.25 -31.06 2.57
CA GLY A 522 9.50 -30.48 3.08
C GLY A 522 10.47 -31.52 3.65
N PHE A 523 9.99 -32.47 4.45
CA PHE A 523 10.81 -33.58 4.96
C PHE A 523 11.31 -34.49 3.83
N GLU A 524 10.46 -34.85 2.87
CA GLU A 524 10.86 -35.65 1.71
C GLU A 524 11.98 -34.98 0.92
N MET A 525 11.88 -33.67 0.70
CA MET A 525 12.94 -32.87 0.06
C MET A 525 14.25 -32.88 0.85
N ALA A 526 14.18 -32.69 2.17
CA ALA A 526 15.37 -32.74 3.02
C ALA A 526 16.03 -34.12 2.99
N MET A 527 15.23 -35.20 3.03
CA MET A 527 15.74 -36.58 2.97
C MET A 527 16.37 -36.94 1.61
N LEU A 528 15.92 -36.33 0.51
CA LEU A 528 16.51 -36.50 -0.82
C LEU A 528 17.83 -35.72 -0.98
N THR A 529 18.03 -34.67 -0.17
CA THR A 529 19.22 -33.82 -0.23
C THR A 529 20.37 -34.50 0.51
N ARG A 530 21.46 -34.80 -0.21
CA ARG A 530 22.64 -35.46 0.34
C ARG A 530 23.35 -34.53 1.33
N PRO A 531 23.89 -35.08 2.43
CA PRO A 531 24.70 -34.29 3.36
C PRO A 531 25.96 -33.80 2.65
N ASP A 532 26.13 -32.49 2.61
CA ASP A 532 27.28 -31.85 1.99
C ASP A 532 28.51 -32.02 2.91
N ARG A 533 29.68 -32.27 2.31
CA ARG A 533 30.95 -32.40 3.05
C ARG A 533 31.58 -31.03 3.30
N GLU A 534 31.23 -30.05 2.47
CA GLU A 534 31.52 -28.63 2.71
C GLU A 534 30.31 -28.05 3.46
N LYS A 535 30.55 -27.17 4.45
CA LYS A 535 29.49 -26.60 5.32
C LYS A 535 28.57 -25.67 4.53
N SER A 536 27.73 -26.19 3.65
CA SER A 536 26.62 -25.42 3.10
C SER A 536 25.53 -25.32 4.16
N ASN A 537 24.97 -24.12 4.35
CA ASN A 537 23.86 -23.88 5.29
C ASN A 537 22.51 -24.41 4.79
N ARG A 538 22.56 -25.41 3.90
CA ARG A 538 21.38 -26.04 3.32
C ARG A 538 20.91 -27.19 4.18
N ILE A 539 19.60 -27.33 4.26
CA ILE A 539 18.93 -28.41 4.95
C ILE A 539 19.05 -29.69 4.16
N ASP A 540 19.46 -30.72 4.86
CA ASP A 540 19.75 -32.05 4.34
C ASP A 540 19.13 -33.12 5.26
N SER A 541 19.43 -34.38 4.96
CA SER A 541 19.01 -35.50 5.81
C SER A 541 19.58 -35.47 7.23
N SER A 542 20.72 -34.81 7.47
CA SER A 542 21.36 -34.73 8.79
C SER A 542 20.76 -33.65 9.70
N SER A 543 20.09 -32.67 9.10
CA SER A 543 19.40 -31.56 9.78
C SER A 543 18.23 -32.01 10.68
N TYR A 544 17.69 -33.22 10.45
CA TYR A 544 16.59 -33.77 11.23
C TYR A 544 16.97 -35.09 11.90
N ASN A 545 16.66 -35.20 13.20
CA ASN A 545 16.81 -36.46 13.91
C ASN A 545 15.76 -37.49 13.42
N ARG A 546 16.19 -38.74 13.23
CA ARG A 546 15.32 -39.88 12.89
C ARG A 546 14.13 -40.04 13.85
N THR A 547 14.31 -39.77 15.15
CA THR A 547 13.21 -39.83 16.12
C THR A 547 12.14 -38.76 15.85
N PHE A 548 12.58 -37.55 15.45
CA PHE A 548 11.68 -36.43 15.13
C PHE A 548 10.88 -36.71 13.85
N VAL A 549 11.53 -37.21 12.81
CA VAL A 549 10.86 -37.63 11.57
C VAL A 549 9.95 -38.83 11.80
N GLY A 550 10.36 -39.78 12.66
CA GLY A 550 9.54 -40.92 13.07
C GLY A 550 8.26 -40.51 13.78
N LEU A 551 8.35 -39.55 14.71
CA LEU A 551 7.21 -38.96 15.40
C LEU A 551 6.23 -38.31 14.41
N PHE A 552 6.75 -37.51 13.47
CA PHE A 552 5.93 -36.89 12.42
C PHE A 552 5.22 -37.92 11.54
N ASN A 553 5.95 -38.96 11.08
CA ASN A 553 5.36 -40.05 10.31
C ASN A 553 4.25 -40.76 11.08
N GLY A 554 4.35 -40.84 12.40
CA GLY A 554 3.30 -41.39 13.24
C GLY A 554 2.00 -40.58 13.20
N TYR A 555 2.07 -39.25 13.20
CA TYR A 555 0.89 -38.40 13.02
C TYR A 555 0.18 -38.69 11.69
N LEU A 556 0.95 -38.79 10.60
CA LEU A 556 0.41 -39.08 9.27
C LEU A 556 -0.26 -40.45 9.21
N MET A 557 0.37 -41.45 9.84
CA MET A 557 -0.13 -42.82 9.89
C MET A 557 -1.44 -42.91 10.66
N ASP A 558 -1.54 -42.23 11.81
CA ASP A 558 -2.75 -42.19 12.60
C ASP A 558 -3.91 -41.52 11.85
N MET A 559 -3.67 -40.39 11.18
CA MET A 559 -4.69 -39.71 10.37
C MET A 559 -5.13 -40.56 9.15
N CYS A 560 -4.19 -41.25 8.49
CA CYS A 560 -4.51 -42.20 7.43
C CYS A 560 -5.32 -43.40 7.95
N ASN A 561 -5.02 -43.86 9.17
CA ASN A 561 -5.75 -44.94 9.83
C ASN A 561 -7.19 -44.56 10.15
N CYS A 562 -7.43 -43.32 10.58
CA CYS A 562 -8.76 -42.76 10.78
C CYS A 562 -9.52 -42.59 9.45
N PHE A 563 -9.03 -41.75 8.52
CA PHE A 563 -9.79 -41.39 7.32
C PHE A 563 -9.88 -42.51 6.29
N TRP A 564 -8.76 -43.21 6.04
CA TRP A 564 -8.64 -44.11 4.89
C TRP A 564 -8.64 -45.60 5.24
N ARG A 565 -7.83 -46.04 6.20
CA ARG A 565 -7.60 -47.48 6.43
C ARG A 565 -8.63 -48.14 7.36
N GLY A 566 -9.43 -47.38 8.08
CA GLY A 566 -10.44 -47.92 9.00
C GLY A 566 -9.83 -48.62 10.21
N ARG A 567 -8.68 -48.13 10.69
CA ARG A 567 -7.92 -48.70 11.82
C ARG A 567 -7.62 -47.64 12.88
N ALA A 568 -8.58 -46.75 13.15
CA ALA A 568 -8.41 -45.66 14.11
C ALA A 568 -7.90 -46.17 15.47
N PHE A 569 -7.02 -45.39 16.12
CA PHE A 569 -6.41 -45.67 17.43
C PHE A 569 -5.49 -46.90 17.53
N THR A 570 -5.24 -47.59 16.42
CA THR A 570 -4.35 -48.75 16.39
C THR A 570 -2.89 -48.35 16.59
N ASN A 571 -2.10 -49.16 17.30
CA ASN A 571 -0.63 -49.02 17.44
C ASN A 571 0.15 -50.22 16.90
N SER A 572 -0.52 -51.20 16.31
CA SER A 572 0.13 -52.37 15.71
C SER A 572 0.84 -52.02 14.39
N ASP A 573 0.48 -50.90 13.76
CA ASP A 573 1.11 -50.44 12.53
C ASP A 573 2.48 -49.80 12.81
N PRO A 574 3.47 -49.98 11.90
CA PRO A 574 4.75 -49.29 12.00
C PRO A 574 4.57 -47.77 12.11
N ASN A 575 5.17 -47.18 13.14
CA ASN A 575 5.11 -45.75 13.50
C ASN A 575 3.77 -45.23 14.01
N ALA A 576 2.70 -46.02 14.09
CA ALA A 576 1.41 -45.52 14.59
C ALA A 576 1.47 -45.18 16.09
N LEU A 577 0.94 -44.01 16.45
CA LEU A 577 0.94 -43.49 17.83
C LEU A 577 -0.43 -43.70 18.51
N GLY A 578 -1.43 -44.19 17.76
CA GLY A 578 -2.81 -44.38 18.22
C GLY A 578 -3.46 -43.10 18.74
N CYS A 579 -3.15 -41.97 18.11
CA CYS A 579 -3.69 -40.65 18.39
C CYS A 579 -3.49 -40.17 19.83
N MET A 580 -2.45 -40.67 20.52
CA MET A 580 -2.18 -40.43 21.95
C MET A 580 -3.32 -40.82 22.90
N ILE A 581 -4.24 -41.69 22.48
CA ILE A 581 -5.29 -42.21 23.34
C ILE A 581 -4.70 -43.26 24.31
N PRO A 582 -4.98 -43.19 25.62
CA PRO A 582 -4.58 -44.22 26.57
C PRO A 582 -5.07 -45.61 26.14
N ARG A 583 -4.17 -46.60 26.16
CA ARG A 583 -4.46 -47.95 25.63
C ARG A 583 -5.57 -48.68 26.41
N SER A 584 -5.69 -48.39 27.70
CA SER A 584 -6.78 -48.90 28.55
C SER A 584 -8.16 -48.37 28.14
N LEU A 585 -8.23 -47.22 27.47
CA LEU A 585 -9.50 -46.57 27.10
C LEU A 585 -10.09 -47.13 25.80
N VAL A 586 -9.25 -47.56 24.86
CA VAL A 586 -9.68 -48.10 23.56
C VAL A 586 -10.68 -49.28 23.69
N PRO A 587 -10.43 -50.32 24.51
CA PRO A 587 -11.39 -51.42 24.68
C PRO A 587 -12.69 -50.96 25.36
N VAL A 588 -12.61 -50.02 26.31
CA VAL A 588 -13.78 -49.44 26.99
C VAL A 588 -14.67 -48.69 25.99
N LEU A 589 -14.09 -47.83 25.16
CA LEU A 589 -14.81 -47.11 24.11
C LEU A 589 -15.36 -48.06 23.05
N SER A 590 -14.60 -49.10 22.69
CA SER A 590 -15.06 -50.11 21.72
C SER A 590 -16.27 -50.87 22.25
N SER A 591 -16.23 -51.30 23.52
CA SER A 591 -17.37 -51.93 24.17
C SER A 591 -18.58 -51.01 24.24
N TYR A 592 -18.38 -49.72 24.52
CA TYR A 592 -19.46 -48.74 24.53
C TYR A 592 -20.11 -48.57 23.15
N VAL A 593 -19.31 -48.44 22.09
CA VAL A 593 -19.85 -48.31 20.72
C VAL A 593 -20.63 -49.56 20.31
N THR A 594 -20.10 -50.75 20.57
CA THR A 594 -20.80 -52.02 20.27
C THR A 594 -22.08 -52.17 21.09
N SER A 595 -22.16 -51.60 22.30
CA SER A 595 -23.40 -51.60 23.09
C SER A 595 -24.50 -50.68 22.53
N LEU A 596 -24.13 -49.67 21.73
CA LEU A 596 -25.09 -48.78 21.06
C LEU A 596 -25.58 -49.36 19.74
N ASP A 597 -24.69 -49.98 18.97
CA ASP A 597 -24.99 -50.61 17.69
C ASP A 597 -23.96 -51.74 17.43
N GLU A 598 -24.43 -52.99 17.42
CA GLU A 598 -23.60 -54.17 17.19
C GLU A 598 -22.92 -54.16 15.81
N ALA A 599 -23.49 -53.44 14.83
CA ALA A 599 -22.94 -53.34 13.49
C ALA A 599 -21.81 -52.29 13.38
N GLN A 600 -21.63 -51.43 14.38
CA GLN A 600 -20.63 -50.36 14.35
C GLN A 600 -19.40 -50.70 15.19
N THR A 601 -18.25 -50.31 14.64
CA THR A 601 -16.96 -50.40 15.35
C THR A 601 -16.47 -49.00 15.69
N LEU A 602 -15.70 -48.88 16.78
CA LEU A 602 -15.05 -47.62 17.13
C LEU A 602 -14.24 -47.04 15.97
N ALA A 603 -13.56 -47.89 15.20
CA ALA A 603 -12.76 -47.47 14.06
C ALA A 603 -13.61 -46.94 12.89
N SER A 604 -14.79 -47.51 12.63
CA SER A 604 -15.67 -47.04 11.57
C SER A 604 -16.16 -45.60 11.77
N LEU A 605 -16.30 -45.16 13.03
CA LEU A 605 -16.75 -43.81 13.39
C LEU A 605 -15.78 -42.68 12.99
N PHE A 606 -14.58 -43.00 12.50
CA PHE A 606 -13.60 -42.01 12.04
C PHE A 606 -13.35 -42.09 10.53
N SER A 607 -14.04 -42.99 9.83
CA SER A 607 -14.00 -43.12 8.37
C SER A 607 -14.72 -41.97 7.67
N LEU A 608 -14.44 -41.76 6.38
CA LEU A 608 -15.09 -40.70 5.57
C LEU A 608 -16.64 -40.76 5.63
N SER A 609 -17.23 -41.95 5.63
CA SER A 609 -18.69 -42.12 5.56
C SER A 609 -19.38 -41.92 6.91
N HIS A 610 -18.84 -42.48 7.99
CA HIS A 610 -19.49 -42.50 9.31
C HIS A 610 -18.93 -41.46 10.28
N SER A 611 -17.88 -40.72 9.91
CA SER A 611 -17.37 -39.66 10.77
C SER A 611 -18.43 -38.58 11.01
N PRO A 612 -18.67 -38.19 12.27
CA PRO A 612 -19.53 -37.03 12.57
C PRO A 612 -19.10 -35.76 11.82
N LEU A 613 -17.81 -35.65 11.48
CA LEU A 613 -17.23 -34.52 10.77
C LEU A 613 -17.57 -34.49 9.26
N LEU A 614 -17.63 -35.67 8.62
CA LEU A 614 -17.64 -35.81 7.16
C LEU A 614 -18.88 -36.55 6.61
N SER A 615 -19.69 -37.16 7.47
CA SER A 615 -20.87 -37.95 7.07
C SER A 615 -21.85 -37.15 6.22
N LEU A 616 -22.06 -35.87 6.54
CA LEU A 616 -22.90 -34.97 5.75
C LEU A 616 -22.33 -34.77 4.33
N GLN A 617 -21.03 -34.52 4.22
CA GLN A 617 -20.32 -34.25 2.98
C GLN A 617 -20.28 -35.51 2.10
N SER A 618 -20.03 -36.66 2.71
CA SER A 618 -20.11 -37.98 2.09
C SER A 618 -21.51 -38.29 1.56
N ARG A 619 -22.56 -37.98 2.34
CA ARG A 619 -23.96 -38.13 1.91
C ARG A 619 -24.31 -37.20 0.75
N LEU A 620 -23.88 -35.94 0.81
CA LEU A 620 -24.10 -34.97 -0.27
C LEU A 620 -23.37 -35.38 -1.55
N CYS A 621 -22.17 -35.95 -1.43
CA CYS A 621 -21.42 -36.48 -2.56
C CYS A 621 -22.19 -37.59 -3.27
N ILE A 622 -22.72 -38.58 -2.52
CA ILE A 622 -23.54 -39.65 -3.13
C ILE A 622 -24.78 -39.09 -3.79
N ARG A 623 -25.52 -38.21 -3.09
CA ARG A 623 -26.73 -37.61 -3.67
C ARG A 623 -26.46 -36.87 -4.97
N SER A 624 -25.37 -36.11 -5.04
CA SER A 624 -24.98 -35.43 -6.29
C SER A 624 -24.65 -36.40 -7.42
N LEU A 625 -24.05 -37.56 -7.12
CA LEU A 625 -23.78 -38.59 -8.13
C LEU A 625 -25.07 -39.28 -8.59
N GLU A 626 -26.00 -39.52 -7.66
CA GLU A 626 -27.31 -40.07 -7.97
C GLU A 626 -28.15 -39.11 -8.80
N ASP A 627 -28.18 -37.82 -8.44
CA ASP A 627 -28.93 -36.80 -9.18
C ASP A 627 -28.43 -36.70 -10.64
N ALA A 628 -27.12 -36.78 -10.87
CA ALA A 628 -26.53 -36.78 -12.22
C ALA A 628 -26.88 -38.03 -13.06
N GLU A 629 -27.15 -39.18 -12.42
CA GLU A 629 -27.58 -40.42 -13.09
C GLU A 629 -29.11 -40.48 -13.26
N VAL A 630 -29.87 -39.86 -12.36
CA VAL A 630 -31.32 -39.66 -12.53
C VAL A 630 -31.61 -38.79 -13.74
N GLU A 631 -30.81 -37.75 -13.99
CA GLU A 631 -30.90 -36.94 -15.22
C GLU A 631 -30.64 -37.75 -16.50
N ARG A 632 -29.96 -38.89 -16.39
CA ARG A 632 -29.67 -39.83 -17.49
C ARG A 632 -30.66 -41.01 -17.54
N ASP A 633 -31.73 -40.96 -16.74
CA ASP A 633 -32.81 -41.94 -16.67
C ASP A 633 -32.36 -43.37 -16.30
N SER A 634 -31.23 -43.50 -15.61
CA SER A 634 -30.55 -44.79 -15.35
C SER A 634 -30.80 -45.36 -13.94
N LEU A 635 -31.39 -44.59 -13.02
CA LEU A 635 -31.34 -44.85 -11.58
C LEU A 635 -32.74 -45.08 -10.97
N ARG A 636 -32.96 -46.26 -10.37
CA ARG A 636 -34.28 -46.66 -9.81
C ARG A 636 -34.39 -46.52 -8.30
N ILE A 637 -33.28 -46.64 -7.58
CA ILE A 637 -33.24 -46.64 -6.10
C ILE A 637 -32.07 -45.77 -5.65
N ARG A 638 -32.35 -44.87 -4.70
CA ARG A 638 -31.34 -44.02 -4.04
C ARG A 638 -30.81 -44.70 -2.77
N HIS A 639 -29.57 -44.40 -2.42
CA HIS A 639 -28.89 -44.91 -1.25
C HIS A 639 -29.44 -44.26 0.03
N GLU A 640 -29.67 -45.09 1.06
CA GLU A 640 -30.10 -44.64 2.37
C GLU A 640 -28.94 -44.70 3.38
N GLY A 641 -28.77 -43.62 4.14
CA GLY A 641 -27.79 -43.55 5.22
C GLY A 641 -26.34 -43.34 4.75
N PRO A 642 -25.35 -43.60 5.64
CA PRO A 642 -23.95 -43.45 5.33
C PRO A 642 -23.44 -44.61 4.45
N PRO A 643 -22.67 -44.34 3.38
CA PRO A 643 -22.25 -45.40 2.47
C PRO A 643 -21.17 -46.31 3.08
N THR A 644 -21.41 -47.61 3.06
CA THR A 644 -20.44 -48.68 3.36
C THR A 644 -20.16 -49.53 2.12
N GLN A 645 -19.06 -50.28 2.13
CA GLN A 645 -18.73 -51.20 1.04
C GLN A 645 -19.86 -52.23 0.77
N SER A 646 -20.49 -52.76 1.83
CA SER A 646 -21.62 -53.68 1.69
C SER A 646 -22.87 -52.98 1.14
N SER A 647 -23.20 -51.80 1.65
CA SER A 647 -24.39 -51.05 1.20
C SER A 647 -24.30 -50.60 -0.27
N LEU A 648 -23.11 -50.22 -0.75
CA LEU A 648 -22.91 -49.88 -2.17
C LEU A 648 -23.02 -51.11 -3.08
N GLY A 649 -22.55 -52.27 -2.62
CA GLY A 649 -22.75 -53.53 -3.35
C GLY A 649 -24.22 -53.93 -3.46
N GLN A 650 -24.99 -53.74 -2.39
CA GLN A 650 -26.44 -53.95 -2.38
C GLN A 650 -27.17 -52.94 -3.28
N LEU A 651 -26.78 -51.67 -3.24
CA LEU A 651 -27.33 -50.61 -4.11
C LEU A 651 -27.12 -50.94 -5.59
N ALA A 652 -25.91 -51.34 -5.98
CA ALA A 652 -25.58 -51.72 -7.35
C ALA A 652 -26.40 -52.93 -7.83
N SER A 653 -26.69 -53.87 -6.93
CA SER A 653 -27.51 -55.06 -7.20
C SER A 653 -29.00 -54.74 -7.32
N SER A 654 -29.46 -53.70 -6.62
CA SER A 654 -30.87 -53.29 -6.57
C SER A 654 -31.26 -52.29 -7.68
N GLY A 655 -30.36 -52.01 -8.63
CA GLY A 655 -30.61 -51.07 -9.72
C GLY A 655 -30.42 -49.59 -9.35
N GLY A 656 -29.65 -49.32 -8.30
CA GLY A 656 -29.17 -47.98 -7.96
C GLY A 656 -27.79 -47.67 -8.57
N LEU A 657 -27.12 -46.64 -8.05
CA LEU A 657 -25.82 -46.18 -8.53
C LEU A 657 -24.75 -47.30 -8.50
N ARG A 658 -24.06 -47.51 -9.62
CA ARG A 658 -22.96 -48.47 -9.75
C ARG A 658 -21.60 -47.79 -9.57
N ILE A 659 -21.10 -47.76 -8.34
CA ILE A 659 -19.80 -47.19 -8.00
C ILE A 659 -19.02 -48.15 -7.08
N SER A 660 -17.72 -48.30 -7.33
CA SER A 660 -16.87 -49.11 -6.44
C SER A 660 -16.62 -48.38 -5.12
N TRP A 661 -16.30 -49.13 -4.06
CA TRP A 661 -15.97 -48.53 -2.76
C TRP A 661 -14.77 -47.57 -2.82
N GLN A 662 -13.77 -47.89 -3.66
CA GLN A 662 -12.59 -47.04 -3.82
C GLN A 662 -12.93 -45.76 -4.59
N ASP A 663 -13.66 -45.88 -5.70
CA ASP A 663 -14.04 -44.74 -6.53
C ASP A 663 -14.96 -43.78 -5.78
N TYR A 664 -15.90 -44.31 -4.99
CA TYR A 664 -16.76 -43.51 -4.11
C TYR A 664 -15.92 -42.64 -3.17
N ARG A 665 -14.94 -43.24 -2.48
CA ARG A 665 -14.12 -42.50 -1.53
C ARG A 665 -13.23 -41.46 -2.21
N VAL A 666 -12.73 -41.75 -3.42
CA VAL A 666 -12.02 -40.76 -4.23
C VAL A 666 -12.95 -39.60 -4.61
N LYS A 667 -14.20 -39.88 -5.03
CA LYS A 667 -15.20 -38.84 -5.33
C LYS A 667 -15.53 -37.97 -4.11
N VAL A 668 -15.59 -38.54 -2.91
CA VAL A 668 -15.75 -37.76 -1.67
C VAL A 668 -14.57 -36.82 -1.48
N LEU A 669 -13.34 -37.28 -1.68
CA LEU A 669 -12.15 -36.43 -1.58
C LEU A 669 -12.14 -35.32 -2.65
N GLU A 670 -12.52 -35.62 -3.88
CA GLU A 670 -12.69 -34.61 -4.95
C GLU A 670 -13.76 -33.57 -4.58
N ALA A 671 -14.89 -34.00 -4.03
CA ALA A 671 -15.96 -33.12 -3.58
C ALA A 671 -15.54 -32.22 -2.41
N LEU A 672 -14.69 -32.71 -1.50
CA LEU A 672 -14.10 -31.91 -0.44
C LEU A 672 -13.14 -30.86 -1.01
N THR A 673 -12.27 -31.25 -1.94
CA THR A 673 -11.36 -30.32 -2.62
C THR A 673 -12.11 -29.23 -3.39
N ALA A 674 -13.21 -29.59 -4.08
CA ALA A 674 -14.06 -28.63 -4.80
C ALA A 674 -14.76 -27.61 -3.89
N ARG A 675 -14.84 -27.87 -2.58
CA ARG A 675 -15.39 -26.98 -1.56
C ARG A 675 -14.32 -26.31 -0.70
N GLU A 676 -13.09 -26.22 -1.20
CA GLU A 676 -11.94 -25.63 -0.49
C GLU A 676 -11.53 -26.39 0.80
N LEU A 677 -11.98 -27.64 0.96
CA LEU A 677 -11.62 -28.55 2.06
C LEU A 677 -10.63 -29.62 1.62
N GLY A 678 -9.68 -29.25 0.74
CA GLY A 678 -8.76 -30.17 0.08
C GLY A 678 -7.63 -30.73 0.95
N GLY A 679 -7.42 -30.22 2.17
CA GLY A 679 -6.26 -30.60 2.97
C GLY A 679 -6.25 -32.07 3.41
N ILE A 680 -7.43 -32.68 3.62
CA ILE A 680 -7.56 -34.13 3.87
C ILE A 680 -7.08 -34.91 2.65
N THR A 681 -7.50 -34.50 1.46
CA THR A 681 -7.08 -35.09 0.18
C THR A 681 -5.58 -34.98 -0.01
N ASP A 682 -4.99 -33.80 0.24
CA ASP A 682 -3.55 -33.55 0.10
C ASP A 682 -2.72 -34.41 1.03
N LEU A 683 -3.13 -34.55 2.30
CA LEU A 683 -2.47 -35.39 3.28
C LEU A 683 -2.44 -36.86 2.86
N LEU A 684 -3.60 -37.37 2.43
CA LEU A 684 -3.77 -38.75 2.00
C LEU A 684 -2.98 -39.02 0.71
N LYS A 685 -3.03 -38.11 -0.28
CA LYS A 685 -2.24 -38.19 -1.52
C LYS A 685 -0.75 -38.21 -1.25
N ASN A 686 -0.26 -37.29 -0.42
CA ASN A 686 1.16 -37.20 -0.13
C ASN A 686 1.63 -38.42 0.66
N THR A 687 0.79 -39.01 1.52
CA THR A 687 1.18 -40.13 2.38
C THR A 687 1.02 -41.51 1.77
N MET A 688 0.03 -41.72 0.91
CA MET A 688 -0.28 -43.02 0.33
C MET A 688 -0.02 -43.05 -1.18
N THR A 689 1.11 -43.64 -1.58
CA THR A 689 1.53 -43.71 -2.99
C THR A 689 0.52 -44.40 -3.92
N VAL A 690 -0.15 -45.44 -3.44
CA VAL A 690 -1.20 -46.16 -4.19
C VAL A 690 -2.41 -45.26 -4.44
N LEU A 691 -2.81 -44.48 -3.43
CA LEU A 691 -3.93 -43.54 -3.56
C LEU A 691 -3.57 -42.37 -4.46
N ARG A 692 -2.33 -41.87 -4.38
CA ARG A 692 -1.82 -40.83 -5.29
C ARG A 692 -2.00 -41.23 -6.76
N LYS A 693 -1.52 -42.44 -7.13
CA LYS A 693 -1.67 -42.97 -8.49
C LYS A 693 -3.13 -43.15 -8.93
N ALA A 694 -4.01 -43.52 -8.00
CA ALA A 694 -5.43 -43.69 -8.29
C ALA A 694 -6.12 -42.35 -8.57
N ILE A 695 -5.80 -41.30 -7.81
CA ILE A 695 -6.42 -39.96 -8.01
C ILE A 695 -5.79 -39.23 -9.19
N ASP A 696 -4.49 -39.40 -9.44
CA ASP A 696 -3.79 -38.72 -10.53
C ASP A 696 -3.96 -39.44 -11.90
N GLY A 697 -4.74 -40.54 -11.95
CA GLY A 697 -5.11 -41.24 -13.18
C GLY A 697 -4.05 -42.17 -13.77
N GLU A 698 -2.88 -42.31 -13.15
CA GLU A 698 -1.75 -43.14 -13.63
C GLU A 698 -1.98 -44.67 -13.44
N GLY A 699 -3.14 -45.09 -12.91
CA GLY A 699 -3.47 -46.49 -12.62
C GLY A 699 -4.28 -47.24 -13.67
N SER A 700 -4.73 -46.60 -14.76
CA SER A 700 -5.51 -47.24 -15.82
C SER A 700 -4.64 -47.73 -16.99
N SER A 701 -3.69 -48.62 -16.71
CA SER A 701 -3.13 -49.51 -17.74
C SER A 701 -3.17 -50.94 -17.22
N ARG A 702 -4.35 -51.58 -17.31
CA ARG A 702 -4.43 -53.04 -17.28
C ARG A 702 -3.76 -53.55 -18.55
N PRO A 703 -2.80 -54.49 -18.49
CA PRO A 703 -2.38 -55.22 -19.67
C PRO A 703 -3.52 -56.15 -20.07
N THR A 704 -4.09 -55.93 -21.25
CA THR A 704 -4.86 -56.95 -21.95
C THR A 704 -3.89 -58.07 -22.35
N THR A 705 -3.79 -59.10 -21.52
CA THR A 705 -3.29 -60.41 -21.96
C THR A 705 -4.36 -61.03 -22.86
N SER A 706 -4.28 -60.73 -24.16
CA SER A 706 -4.84 -61.57 -25.19
C SER A 706 -3.94 -62.80 -25.36
N GLN A 707 -4.46 -63.97 -24.97
CA GLN A 707 -3.95 -65.25 -25.48
C GLN A 707 -4.22 -65.32 -26.99
N SER A 708 -3.20 -65.69 -27.77
CA SER A 708 -3.36 -66.30 -29.08
C SER A 708 -2.10 -67.10 -29.45
N PHE A 709 -2.27 -68.43 -29.48
CA PHE A 709 -1.55 -69.44 -30.27
C PHE A 709 -0.03 -69.60 -30.10
N GLN A 710 0.38 -70.62 -29.33
CA GLN A 710 0.71 -71.95 -29.88
C GLN A 710 0.35 -73.04 -28.86
#